data_AF-A0A6J7FMZ9-F1
#
_entry.id   AF-A0A6J7FMZ9-F1
#
_cell.length_a   1.000
_cell.length_b   1.000
_cell.length_c   1.000
_cell.angle_alpha   90.00
_cell.angle_beta   90.00
_cell.angle_gamma   90.00
#
_symmetry.space_group_name_H-M   'P 1'
#
loop_
_entity.id
_entity.type
_entity.pdbx_description
1 polymer ?
#
loop_
_entity_poly.entity_id
_entity_poly.type
_entity_poly.pdbx_seq_one_letter_code
_entity_poly.pdbx_strand_id
1 'polypeptide(L)'
;MPPPPTARRVVCEAVATSNELIGRVLGGRYRLRALVGTGASAQVFLADDTTLRRQVAVKVLHASLAHDETFLRRFRQEAQAAAALNNPNVLSVFDWGHDELPYIVTEYLAGGSLRSMLDAGHRLSLSQTLLVGLEAARGLEYAHRRGLVHRDVKPANLLFDEDRRLRIADFGLARALAEAGVTEPAGSIVGTVRYASPEQAKGETLSGKTDVYSLALVLAECVTGEVPFAADTTLGTLLARVDQPVPVPAALGPLRTALERAGQPDPNDRPDAEEFAIALMSVAEDLRRPELLPIVGALVGAEDKVRQDLTMVRPLSDEEVPAGMALDAPPIDEVVPNISVDDDRRRWPWVLLGFLLLAGAATGGAFAYVASRTVSHVMPELVGRDLAELQQVALDNDWILGSPNALRSDQIKAGQIISVTPPAGTKLAEGQTVEYTVSIGPEPVPIPKLDGATLAEASTELAKVRLRLGEPVYDFSETVGAGKIIRVEDAGTKAPPDTAVIVRVSDGPTPRTIPNGLLDQPVAVVLAKLTELKLVPAAPVEEFNETIVKGNVIRLDPATGTQVPRDSAVTVFVSKGPEPKPIPNLFGFTVLQAAAKLREAGFDVGDTKGAADRQVQATDPPVGALRVPGTKVDIITSTR
;
A
#
# COMPACT_ATOMS: atom_id res chain seq x y z
N MET A 1 -1.12 -5.54 66.31
CA MET A 1 -1.11 -5.69 64.84
C MET A 1 -0.45 -4.46 64.24
N PRO A 2 0.72 -4.58 63.59
CA PRO A 2 1.19 -3.54 62.66
C PRO A 2 0.45 -3.68 61.31
N PRO A 3 0.29 -2.58 60.53
CA PRO A 3 -0.17 -2.65 59.15
C PRO A 3 0.88 -3.33 58.25
N PRO A 4 0.48 -3.88 57.08
CA PRO A 4 1.40 -4.61 56.19
C PRO A 4 2.39 -3.67 55.46
N PRO A 5 3.56 -4.19 55.04
CA PRO A 5 4.52 -3.41 54.27
C PRO A 5 3.98 -3.11 52.86
N THR A 6 3.97 -1.83 52.48
CA THR A 6 3.63 -1.41 51.11
C THR A 6 4.74 -1.80 50.14
N ALA A 7 4.37 -2.49 49.06
CA ALA A 7 5.31 -2.99 48.06
C ALA A 7 6.04 -1.84 47.33
N ARG A 8 7.34 -2.02 47.07
CA ARG A 8 8.09 -1.18 46.12
C ARG A 8 7.49 -1.37 44.74
N ARG A 9 6.89 -0.31 44.21
CA ARG A 9 6.37 -0.26 42.84
C ARG A 9 7.55 -0.07 41.90
N VAL A 10 7.78 -1.03 40.99
CA VAL A 10 8.70 -0.86 39.87
C VAL A 10 8.19 0.29 39.02
N VAL A 11 9.06 1.26 38.72
CA VAL A 11 8.72 2.33 37.79
C VAL A 11 8.94 1.82 36.37
N CYS A 12 7.87 1.67 35.60
CA CYS A 12 7.98 1.54 34.16
C CYS A 12 8.41 2.89 33.58
N GLU A 13 9.54 2.92 32.87
CA GLU A 13 9.92 4.11 32.10
C GLU A 13 8.91 4.34 30.98
N ALA A 14 8.45 5.58 30.86
CA ALA A 14 7.53 5.98 29.80
C ALA A 14 8.31 6.22 28.50
N VAL A 15 7.74 5.77 27.38
CA VAL A 15 8.24 6.09 26.03
C VAL A 15 8.10 7.60 25.83
N ALA A 16 9.23 8.30 25.62
CA ALA A 16 9.22 9.73 25.30
C ALA A 16 8.34 10.00 24.07
N THR A 17 7.35 10.87 24.20
CA THR A 17 6.38 11.11 23.12
C THR A 17 7.01 11.94 22.00
N SER A 18 6.53 11.79 20.76
CA SER A 18 7.11 12.46 19.58
C SER A 18 7.17 14.00 19.68
N ASN A 19 6.35 14.59 20.55
CA ASN A 19 6.34 16.04 20.84
C ASN A 19 7.48 16.48 21.77
N GLU A 20 8.05 15.60 22.59
CA GLU A 20 9.12 15.92 23.57
C GLU A 20 10.51 16.03 22.94
N LEU A 21 10.69 15.48 21.73
CA LEU A 21 11.93 15.55 20.97
C LEU A 21 12.00 16.79 20.06
N ILE A 22 10.85 17.33 19.63
CA ILE A 22 10.81 18.53 18.77
C ILE A 22 11.37 19.73 19.53
N GLY A 23 12.28 20.47 18.90
CA GLY A 23 12.99 21.59 19.50
C GLY A 23 14.26 21.22 20.26
N ARG A 24 14.48 19.94 20.62
CA ARG A 24 15.75 19.48 21.20
C ARG A 24 16.91 19.67 20.20
N VAL A 25 18.11 19.82 20.72
CA VAL A 25 19.34 19.96 19.92
C VAL A 25 20.26 18.77 20.22
N LEU A 26 20.37 17.84 19.28
CA LEU A 26 21.21 16.65 19.41
C LEU A 26 22.67 16.96 19.03
N GLY A 27 23.62 16.42 19.78
CA GLY A 27 25.06 16.66 19.63
C GLY A 27 25.47 18.12 19.77
N GLY A 28 24.63 18.95 20.40
CA GLY A 28 24.79 20.41 20.42
C GLY A 28 24.69 21.10 19.05
N ARG A 29 24.32 20.37 17.98
CA ARG A 29 24.39 20.83 16.59
C ARG A 29 23.07 20.71 15.82
N TYR A 30 22.31 19.64 16.02
CA TYR A 30 21.17 19.27 15.19
C TYR A 30 19.84 19.58 15.88
N ARG A 31 19.20 20.69 15.51
CA ARG A 31 17.93 21.11 16.12
C ARG A 31 16.75 20.44 15.43
N LEU A 32 16.06 19.54 16.12
CA LEU A 32 14.89 18.85 15.59
C LEU A 32 13.72 19.83 15.37
N ARG A 33 13.07 19.76 14.21
CA ARG A 33 12.03 20.72 13.77
C ARG A 33 10.65 20.09 13.63
N ALA A 34 10.55 18.96 12.94
CA ALA A 34 9.28 18.29 12.65
C ALA A 34 9.52 16.78 12.50
N LEU A 35 8.53 15.98 12.89
CA LEU A 35 8.53 14.54 12.62
C LEU A 35 8.19 14.32 11.13
N VAL A 36 9.06 13.58 10.43
CA VAL A 36 8.89 13.20 9.01
C VAL A 36 8.29 11.80 8.89
N GLY A 37 8.67 10.89 9.80
CA GLY A 37 8.09 9.55 9.84
C GLY A 37 8.47 8.76 11.10
N THR A 38 7.67 7.76 11.42
CA THR A 38 7.90 6.82 12.52
C THR A 38 8.04 5.41 11.96
N GLY A 39 9.18 4.77 12.19
CA GLY A 39 9.40 3.35 11.98
C GLY A 39 9.33 2.58 13.30
N ALA A 40 9.45 1.25 13.24
CA ALA A 40 9.39 0.38 14.42
C ALA A 40 10.54 0.59 15.41
N SER A 41 11.73 0.92 14.91
CA SER A 41 12.96 1.01 15.71
C SER A 41 13.51 2.44 15.82
N ALA A 42 12.92 3.41 15.12
CA ALA A 42 13.41 4.78 15.04
C ALA A 42 12.34 5.78 14.58
N GLN A 43 12.49 7.02 15.01
CA GLN A 43 11.75 8.19 14.50
C GLN A 43 12.67 9.04 13.62
N VAL A 44 12.17 9.49 12.47
CA VAL A 44 12.90 10.36 11.53
C VAL A 44 12.35 11.78 11.65
N PHE A 45 13.23 12.72 11.99
CA PHE A 45 12.91 14.14 12.11
C PHE A 45 13.60 14.95 11.03
N LEU A 46 12.93 15.97 10.52
CA LEU A 46 13.57 17.10 9.86
C LEU A 46 14.28 17.91 10.94
N ALA A 47 15.55 18.27 10.70
CA ALA A 47 16.33 19.08 11.62
C ALA A 47 17.18 20.13 10.88
N ASP A 48 17.55 21.19 11.60
CA ASP A 48 18.55 22.14 11.13
C ASP A 48 19.94 21.77 11.68
N ASP A 49 20.91 21.59 10.81
CA ASP A 49 22.34 21.62 11.15
C ASP A 49 22.71 23.08 11.46
N THR A 50 22.78 23.43 12.74
CA THR A 50 23.00 24.83 13.17
C THR A 50 24.39 25.36 12.81
N THR A 51 25.37 24.47 12.57
CA THR A 51 26.74 24.81 12.16
C THR A 51 26.80 25.08 10.66
N LEU A 52 26.32 24.15 9.83
CA LEU A 52 26.37 24.27 8.36
C LEU A 52 25.18 25.02 7.75
N ARG A 53 24.17 25.37 8.56
CA ARG A 53 22.94 26.08 8.17
C ARG A 53 22.19 25.43 7.01
N ARG A 54 22.07 24.09 7.07
CA ARG A 54 21.33 23.27 6.10
C ARG A 54 20.31 22.40 6.81
N GLN A 55 19.28 21.98 6.08
CA GLN A 55 18.34 20.97 6.55
C GLN A 55 18.95 19.57 6.38
N VAL A 56 18.68 18.70 7.35
CA VAL A 56 19.12 17.31 7.41
C VAL A 56 17.98 16.44 7.95
N ALA A 57 17.98 15.16 7.62
CA ALA A 57 17.12 14.19 8.30
C ALA A 57 17.91 13.58 9.47
N VAL A 58 17.29 13.45 10.63
CA VAL A 58 17.88 12.86 11.83
C VAL A 58 17.01 11.68 12.27
N LYS A 59 17.57 10.48 12.15
CA LYS A 59 16.93 9.22 12.56
C LYS A 59 17.37 8.91 13.98
N VAL A 60 16.46 9.09 14.94
CA VAL A 60 16.67 8.87 16.39
C VAL A 60 16.12 7.49 16.75
N LEU A 61 16.92 6.65 17.38
CA LEU A 61 16.51 5.31 17.80
C LEU A 61 15.68 5.36 19.11
N HIS A 62 14.85 4.35 19.34
CA HIS A 62 14.12 4.20 20.60
C HIS A 62 15.05 3.91 21.81
N ALA A 63 14.65 4.40 22.98
CA ALA A 63 15.41 4.28 24.24
C ALA A 63 15.73 2.84 24.67
N SER A 64 14.88 1.88 24.28
CA SER A 64 15.13 0.44 24.50
C SER A 64 16.40 -0.06 23.83
N LEU A 65 16.84 0.59 22.74
CA LEU A 65 18.07 0.27 22.00
C LEU A 65 19.28 1.09 22.46
N ALA A 66 19.08 2.08 23.34
CA ALA A 66 20.15 2.95 23.81
C ALA A 66 21.07 2.29 24.85
N HIS A 67 20.63 1.18 25.45
CA HIS A 67 21.30 0.53 26.58
C HIS A 67 22.05 -0.78 26.21
N ASP A 68 21.89 -1.29 24.98
CA ASP A 68 22.63 -2.47 24.52
C ASP A 68 23.96 -2.08 23.86
N GLU A 69 25.07 -2.25 24.58
CA GLU A 69 26.42 -2.00 24.07
C GLU A 69 26.80 -2.85 22.84
N THR A 70 26.20 -4.02 22.67
CA THR A 70 26.45 -4.92 21.53
C THR A 70 25.80 -4.35 20.28
N PHE A 71 24.53 -3.97 20.39
CA PHE A 71 23.80 -3.25 19.35
C PHE A 71 24.49 -1.92 18.99
N LEU A 72 24.81 -1.06 19.98
CA LEU A 72 25.45 0.24 19.72
C LEU A 72 26.79 0.10 18.97
N ARG A 73 27.57 -0.93 19.28
CA ARG A 73 28.85 -1.21 18.61
C ARG A 73 28.66 -1.59 17.14
N ARG A 74 27.65 -2.40 16.84
CA ARG A 74 27.28 -2.82 15.47
C ARG A 74 26.65 -1.67 14.68
N PHE A 75 25.72 -0.95 15.30
CA PHE A 75 25.11 0.27 14.75
C PHE A 75 26.16 1.30 14.33
N ARG A 76 27.20 1.52 15.15
CA ARG A 76 28.35 2.38 14.79
C ARG A 76 29.13 1.85 13.59
N GLN A 77 29.37 0.53 13.51
CA GLN A 77 30.07 -0.09 12.37
C GLN A 77 29.25 0.03 11.07
N GLU A 78 27.94 -0.18 11.13
CA GLU A 78 27.03 -0.04 9.97
C GLU A 78 26.89 1.41 9.54
N ALA A 79 26.73 2.36 10.47
CA ALA A 79 26.70 3.79 10.17
C ALA A 79 28.01 4.28 9.52
N GLN A 80 29.18 3.80 9.99
CA GLN A 80 30.47 4.09 9.38
C GLN A 80 30.61 3.49 7.98
N ALA A 81 30.14 2.26 7.78
CA ALA A 81 30.15 1.61 6.47
C ALA A 81 29.23 2.33 5.46
N ALA A 82 28.06 2.78 5.90
CA ALA A 82 27.14 3.58 5.09
C ALA A 82 27.70 4.97 4.78
N ALA A 83 28.35 5.65 5.74
CA ALA A 83 29.00 6.94 5.54
C ALA A 83 30.21 6.90 4.58
N ALA A 84 30.79 5.72 4.33
CA ALA A 84 31.81 5.52 3.30
C ALA A 84 31.25 5.42 1.86
N LEU A 85 29.91 5.36 1.69
CA LEU A 85 29.27 5.34 0.38
C LEU A 85 29.08 6.76 -0.16
N ASN A 86 29.52 6.99 -1.40
CA ASN A 86 29.38 8.25 -2.12
C ASN A 86 28.93 7.93 -3.55
N ASN A 87 27.62 7.95 -3.79
CA ASN A 87 27.01 7.59 -5.05
C ASN A 87 25.70 8.40 -5.25
N PRO A 88 25.38 8.85 -6.48
CA PRO A 88 24.17 9.64 -6.74
C PRO A 88 22.85 8.90 -6.51
N ASN A 89 22.85 7.59 -6.26
CA ASN A 89 21.67 6.78 -5.97
C ASN A 89 21.69 6.13 -4.56
N VAL A 90 22.63 6.50 -3.70
CA VAL A 90 22.69 6.08 -2.29
C VAL A 90 22.46 7.29 -1.39
N LEU A 91 21.72 7.11 -0.30
CA LEU A 91 21.49 8.16 0.70
C LEU A 91 22.79 8.49 1.43
N SER A 92 23.16 9.77 1.42
CA SER A 92 24.35 10.27 2.07
C SER A 92 24.16 10.34 3.59
N VAL A 93 24.97 9.59 4.34
CA VAL A 93 25.11 9.73 5.80
C VAL A 93 26.14 10.83 6.08
N PHE A 94 25.74 11.86 6.83
CA PHE A 94 26.59 13.01 7.14
C PHE A 94 27.27 12.92 8.49
N ASP A 95 26.60 12.34 9.48
CA ASP A 95 27.08 12.26 10.86
C ASP A 95 26.34 11.16 11.64
N TRP A 96 26.87 10.78 12.79
CA TRP A 96 26.17 9.93 13.76
C TRP A 96 26.57 10.34 15.18
N GLY A 97 25.69 10.11 16.14
CA GLY A 97 25.97 10.45 17.52
C GLY A 97 25.15 9.65 18.51
N HIS A 98 25.39 9.95 19.79
CA HIS A 98 24.73 9.30 20.91
C HIS A 98 24.76 10.28 22.09
N ASP A 99 23.60 10.86 22.37
CA ASP A 99 23.34 11.65 23.57
C ASP A 99 22.57 10.73 24.55
N GLU A 100 21.41 11.13 25.07
CA GLU A 100 20.45 10.22 25.72
C GLU A 100 19.96 9.10 24.77
N LEU A 101 19.90 9.40 23.47
CA LEU A 101 19.45 8.48 22.41
C LEU A 101 20.50 8.40 21.29
N PRO A 102 20.73 7.23 20.68
CA PRO A 102 21.53 7.10 19.46
C PRO A 102 20.81 7.75 18.27
N TYR A 103 21.56 8.43 17.40
CA TYR A 103 21.02 9.02 16.19
C TYR A 103 21.99 8.95 15.00
N ILE A 104 21.43 8.91 13.79
CA ILE A 104 22.14 9.07 12.52
C ILE A 104 21.60 10.31 11.81
N VAL A 105 22.48 11.08 11.17
CA VAL A 105 22.17 12.26 10.38
C VAL A 105 22.43 11.99 8.91
N THR A 106 21.43 12.20 8.07
CA THR A 106 21.50 11.99 6.61
C THR A 106 21.09 13.23 5.83
N GLU A 107 21.23 13.20 4.51
CA GLU A 107 20.54 14.16 3.65
C GLU A 107 19.02 14.11 3.85
N TYR A 108 18.37 15.28 3.74
CA TYR A 108 16.92 15.41 3.77
C TYR A 108 16.38 15.41 2.34
N LEU A 109 15.42 14.52 2.07
CA LEU A 109 14.86 14.30 0.74
C LEU A 109 13.39 14.70 0.72
N ALA A 110 13.13 15.93 0.31
CA ALA A 110 11.79 16.52 0.35
C ALA A 110 10.76 15.82 -0.57
N GLY A 111 11.21 15.06 -1.57
CA GLY A 111 10.35 14.29 -2.48
C GLY A 111 9.69 13.05 -1.86
N GLY A 112 10.03 12.71 -0.62
CA GLY A 112 9.40 11.59 0.09
C GLY A 112 9.82 10.22 -0.45
N SER A 113 9.00 9.19 -0.20
CA SER A 113 9.29 7.80 -0.54
C SER A 113 8.44 7.26 -1.68
N LEU A 114 8.91 6.21 -2.35
CA LEU A 114 8.10 5.44 -3.29
C LEU A 114 6.84 4.87 -2.62
N ARG A 115 6.93 4.46 -1.34
CA ARG A 115 5.77 4.02 -0.55
C ARG A 115 4.69 5.10 -0.49
N SER A 116 5.09 6.35 -0.23
CA SER A 116 4.17 7.50 -0.18
C SER A 116 3.43 7.72 -1.51
N MET A 117 4.06 7.43 -2.66
CA MET A 117 3.40 7.49 -3.97
C MET A 117 2.38 6.36 -4.15
N LEU A 118 2.74 5.13 -3.77
CA LEU A 118 1.87 3.96 -3.90
C LEU A 118 0.65 4.03 -2.97
N ASP A 119 0.85 4.55 -1.75
CA ASP A 119 -0.21 4.79 -0.75
C ASP A 119 -1.17 5.93 -1.18
N ALA A 120 -0.67 6.94 -1.90
CA ALA A 120 -1.52 7.96 -2.55
C ALA A 120 -2.31 7.43 -3.77
N GLY A 121 -2.26 6.13 -4.05
CA GLY A 121 -2.96 5.49 -5.16
C GLY A 121 -2.27 5.67 -6.52
N HIS A 122 -1.10 6.31 -6.58
CA HIS A 122 -0.35 6.40 -7.83
C HIS A 122 0.21 5.02 -8.23
N ARG A 123 0.20 4.77 -9.53
CA ARG A 123 0.88 3.64 -10.18
C ARG A 123 1.84 4.23 -11.21
N LEU A 124 2.99 3.61 -11.36
CA LEU A 124 4.02 4.07 -12.29
C LEU A 124 3.80 3.46 -13.68
N SER A 125 3.95 4.28 -14.71
CA SER A 125 4.07 3.79 -16.09
C SER A 125 5.31 2.91 -16.25
N LEU A 126 5.33 2.01 -17.23
CA LEU A 126 6.49 1.11 -17.47
C LEU A 126 7.82 1.87 -17.57
N SER A 127 7.81 3.04 -18.20
CA SER A 127 8.99 3.90 -18.34
C SER A 127 9.46 4.53 -17.02
N GLN A 128 8.53 4.85 -16.12
CA GLN A 128 8.83 5.35 -14.77
C GLN A 128 9.35 4.22 -13.87
N THR A 129 8.72 3.04 -13.93
CA THR A 129 9.21 1.82 -13.26
C THR A 129 10.60 1.45 -13.74
N LEU A 130 10.88 1.54 -15.05
CA LEU A 130 12.21 1.35 -15.61
C LEU A 130 13.23 2.32 -15.00
N LEU A 131 12.90 3.61 -14.92
CA LEU A 131 13.79 4.63 -14.35
C LEU A 131 14.12 4.34 -12.88
N VAL A 132 13.09 4.06 -12.06
CA VAL A 132 13.24 3.68 -10.65
C VAL A 132 14.10 2.41 -10.52
N GLY A 133 13.85 1.40 -11.34
CA GLY A 133 14.62 0.14 -11.33
C GLY A 133 16.08 0.34 -11.71
N LEU A 134 16.37 1.18 -12.72
CA LEU A 134 17.72 1.46 -13.18
C LEU A 134 18.53 2.25 -12.15
N GLU A 135 17.92 3.28 -11.54
CA GLU A 135 18.58 4.07 -10.49
C GLU A 135 18.81 3.24 -9.21
N ALA A 136 17.83 2.41 -8.81
CA ALA A 136 18.00 1.50 -7.69
C ALA A 136 19.07 0.43 -7.97
N ALA A 137 19.08 -0.20 -9.14
CA ALA A 137 20.07 -1.20 -9.50
C ALA A 137 21.51 -0.64 -9.47
N ARG A 138 21.73 0.59 -9.97
CA ARG A 138 23.03 1.28 -9.90
C ARG A 138 23.47 1.62 -8.47
N GLY A 139 22.54 2.02 -7.61
CA GLY A 139 22.83 2.26 -6.19
C GLY A 139 23.21 0.97 -5.45
N LEU A 140 22.49 -0.13 -5.72
CA LEU A 140 22.77 -1.46 -5.18
C LEU A 140 24.12 -2.01 -5.68
N GLU A 141 24.38 -1.96 -6.98
CA GLU A 141 25.66 -2.35 -7.60
C GLU A 141 26.86 -1.67 -6.90
N TYR A 142 26.77 -0.36 -6.69
CA TYR A 142 27.82 0.42 -6.04
C TYR A 142 28.12 -0.04 -4.60
N ALA A 143 27.10 -0.45 -3.86
CA ALA A 143 27.22 -1.02 -2.51
C ALA A 143 27.73 -2.47 -2.54
N HIS A 144 27.21 -3.30 -3.44
CA HIS A 144 27.59 -4.70 -3.62
C HIS A 144 29.08 -4.85 -3.97
N ARG A 145 29.60 -4.00 -4.85
CA ARG A 145 31.04 -3.92 -5.20
C ARG A 145 31.94 -3.54 -4.00
N ARG A 146 31.37 -3.09 -2.87
CA ARG A 146 32.05 -2.80 -1.60
C ARG A 146 31.74 -3.83 -0.50
N GLY A 147 31.07 -4.93 -0.84
CA GLY A 147 30.68 -5.99 0.11
C GLY A 147 29.48 -5.65 1.00
N LEU A 148 28.76 -4.55 0.71
CA LEU A 148 27.59 -4.12 1.47
C LEU A 148 26.31 -4.55 0.74
N VAL A 149 25.53 -5.41 1.39
CA VAL A 149 24.20 -5.88 0.94
C VAL A 149 23.15 -5.16 1.79
N HIS A 150 22.09 -4.64 1.17
CA HIS A 150 21.07 -3.83 1.83
C HIS A 150 20.14 -4.66 2.73
N ARG A 151 19.66 -5.82 2.24
CA ARG A 151 18.80 -6.80 2.93
C ARG A 151 17.37 -6.34 3.25
N ASP A 152 17.01 -5.11 2.93
CA ASP A 152 15.72 -4.49 3.26
C ASP A 152 15.26 -3.54 2.13
N VAL A 153 15.39 -3.98 0.86
CA VAL A 153 14.93 -3.17 -0.27
C VAL A 153 13.40 -3.20 -0.32
N LYS A 154 12.78 -2.06 -0.03
CA LYS A 154 11.32 -1.86 -0.01
C LYS A 154 10.96 -0.43 -0.41
N PRO A 155 9.70 -0.12 -0.80
CA PRO A 155 9.33 1.21 -1.30
C PRO A 155 9.53 2.34 -0.28
N ALA A 156 9.57 2.04 1.02
CA ALA A 156 9.87 3.04 2.06
C ALA A 156 11.34 3.49 2.06
N ASN A 157 12.26 2.63 1.59
CA ASN A 157 13.70 2.89 1.56
C ASN A 157 14.17 3.46 0.20
N LEU A 158 13.26 3.61 -0.77
CA LEU A 158 13.52 4.28 -2.05
C LEU A 158 12.94 5.70 -1.98
N LEU A 159 13.81 6.67 -1.70
CA LEU A 159 13.47 8.08 -1.45
C LEU A 159 13.82 8.96 -2.67
N PHE A 160 13.22 10.15 -2.77
CA PHE A 160 13.44 11.06 -3.89
C PHE A 160 13.82 12.48 -3.45
N ASP A 161 14.78 13.09 -4.13
CA ASP A 161 15.06 14.53 -4.03
C ASP A 161 14.04 15.39 -4.80
N GLU A 162 14.16 16.72 -4.71
CA GLU A 162 13.29 17.67 -5.42
C GLU A 162 13.41 17.57 -6.95
N ASP A 163 14.57 17.13 -7.44
CA ASP A 163 14.85 16.83 -8.86
C ASP A 163 14.31 15.45 -9.31
N ARG A 164 13.62 14.74 -8.41
CA ARG A 164 12.99 13.41 -8.61
C ARG A 164 13.97 12.26 -8.84
N ARG A 165 15.20 12.38 -8.36
CA ARG A 165 16.22 11.32 -8.43
C ARG A 165 16.15 10.42 -7.22
N LEU A 166 16.29 9.11 -7.44
CA LEU A 166 16.17 8.10 -6.40
C LEU A 166 17.43 8.02 -5.54
N ARG A 167 17.25 7.92 -4.23
CA ARG A 167 18.25 7.58 -3.21
C ARG A 167 17.80 6.38 -2.40
N ILE A 168 18.67 5.39 -2.28
CA ILE A 168 18.44 4.22 -1.42
C ILE A 168 18.88 4.55 0.01
N ALA A 169 17.93 4.50 0.94
CA ALA A 169 18.12 4.72 2.37
C ALA A 169 18.43 3.42 3.14
N ASP A 170 18.79 3.54 4.42
CA ASP A 170 18.79 2.42 5.39
C ASP A 170 19.63 1.18 5.03
N PHE A 171 20.77 1.35 4.35
CA PHE A 171 21.76 0.29 4.18
C PHE A 171 22.22 -0.29 5.53
N GLY A 172 22.19 -1.62 5.66
CA GLY A 172 22.78 -2.36 6.78
C GLY A 172 21.89 -2.47 8.03
N LEU A 173 21.23 -1.38 8.43
CA LEU A 173 20.52 -1.22 9.73
C LEU A 173 19.58 -2.37 10.13
N ALA A 174 18.94 -3.03 9.17
CA ALA A 174 18.07 -4.19 9.42
C ALA A 174 18.82 -5.38 10.07
N ARG A 175 20.13 -5.54 9.80
CA ARG A 175 20.96 -6.59 10.38
C ARG A 175 21.19 -6.34 11.88
N ALA A 176 21.65 -5.15 12.26
CA ALA A 176 21.85 -4.82 13.66
C ALA A 176 20.58 -4.99 14.50
N LEU A 177 19.41 -4.66 13.94
CA LEU A 177 18.11 -4.82 14.59
C LEU A 177 17.68 -6.29 14.70
N ALA A 178 17.80 -7.08 13.63
CA ALA A 178 17.41 -8.49 13.62
C ALA A 178 18.28 -9.35 14.55
N GLU A 179 19.60 -9.11 14.59
CA GLU A 179 20.51 -9.85 15.48
C GLU A 179 20.40 -9.41 16.96
N ALA A 180 19.75 -8.27 17.26
CA ALA A 180 19.49 -7.81 18.63
C ALA A 180 18.14 -8.30 19.19
N GLY A 181 17.44 -9.22 18.49
CA GLY A 181 16.17 -9.78 18.95
C GLY A 181 15.01 -8.79 19.00
N VAL A 182 15.14 -7.63 18.35
CA VAL A 182 14.15 -6.55 18.38
C VAL A 182 12.96 -6.92 17.51
N THR A 183 11.95 -7.54 18.12
CA THR A 183 10.66 -7.79 17.47
C THR A 183 9.90 -6.47 17.32
N GLU A 184 9.66 -6.07 16.07
CA GLU A 184 8.88 -4.86 15.78
C GLU A 184 7.45 -4.98 16.33
N PRO A 185 6.76 -3.88 16.67
CA PRO A 185 5.37 -3.91 17.11
C PRO A 185 4.44 -4.66 16.14
N ALA A 186 3.40 -5.29 16.69
CA ALA A 186 2.40 -6.02 15.90
C ALA A 186 1.75 -5.09 14.86
N GLY A 187 2.00 -5.35 13.58
CA GLY A 187 1.61 -4.51 12.44
C GLY A 187 2.79 -3.99 11.61
N SER A 188 3.96 -3.75 12.20
CA SER A 188 5.18 -3.33 11.46
C SER A 188 5.94 -4.49 10.83
N ILE A 189 6.02 -5.65 11.51
CA ILE A 189 6.63 -6.89 11.00
C ILE A 189 6.09 -7.28 9.61
N VAL A 190 4.81 -6.97 9.36
CA VAL A 190 4.09 -7.23 8.10
C VAL A 190 4.69 -6.45 6.91
N GLY A 191 5.32 -5.30 7.15
CA GLY A 191 5.88 -4.43 6.10
C GLY A 191 7.24 -4.91 5.56
N THR A 192 8.13 -5.35 6.44
CA THR A 192 9.48 -5.80 6.06
C THR A 192 9.45 -7.17 5.36
N VAL A 193 8.59 -8.09 5.83
CA VAL A 193 8.44 -9.42 5.22
C VAL A 193 7.83 -9.38 3.82
N ARG A 194 7.05 -8.34 3.47
CA ARG A 194 6.47 -8.18 2.12
C ARG A 194 7.50 -8.11 0.99
N TYR A 195 8.77 -7.83 1.25
CA TYR A 195 9.80 -7.77 0.19
C TYR A 195 10.97 -8.73 0.43
N ALA A 196 10.91 -9.56 1.48
CA ALA A 196 11.92 -10.56 1.80
C ALA A 196 12.03 -11.65 0.72
N SER A 197 13.26 -12.04 0.39
CA SER A 197 13.56 -13.06 -0.61
C SER A 197 13.45 -14.51 -0.07
N PRO A 198 13.50 -15.54 -0.93
CA PRO A 198 13.48 -16.95 -0.52
C PRO A 198 14.63 -17.33 0.42
N GLU A 199 15.86 -16.86 0.16
CA GLU A 199 17.00 -17.12 1.04
C GLU A 199 16.87 -16.42 2.41
N GLN A 200 16.21 -15.26 2.47
CA GLN A 200 15.83 -14.61 3.75
C GLN A 200 14.77 -15.43 4.50
N ALA A 201 13.80 -15.99 3.79
CA ALA A 201 12.78 -16.88 4.37
C ALA A 201 13.38 -18.19 4.93
N LYS A 202 14.43 -18.72 4.26
CA LYS A 202 15.14 -19.95 4.65
C LYS A 202 16.22 -19.73 5.71
N GLY A 203 16.58 -18.48 6.03
CA GLY A 203 17.69 -18.17 6.95
C GLY A 203 19.08 -18.44 6.38
N GLU A 204 19.20 -18.45 5.05
CA GLU A 204 20.43 -18.74 4.31
C GLU A 204 21.37 -17.51 4.22
N THR A 205 22.58 -17.72 3.68
CA THR A 205 23.57 -16.65 3.51
C THR A 205 23.14 -15.63 2.44
N LEU A 206 22.86 -14.39 2.87
CA LEU A 206 22.40 -13.32 1.99
C LEU A 206 23.53 -12.75 1.11
N SER A 207 23.19 -12.35 -0.12
CA SER A 207 24.12 -11.80 -1.10
C SER A 207 23.52 -10.59 -1.83
N GLY A 208 24.27 -9.93 -2.71
CA GLY A 208 23.69 -8.84 -3.53
C GLY A 208 22.46 -9.27 -4.36
N LYS A 209 22.36 -10.57 -4.71
CA LYS A 209 21.21 -11.14 -5.43
C LYS A 209 19.93 -11.25 -4.57
N THR A 210 20.04 -11.09 -3.25
CA THR A 210 18.91 -10.89 -2.33
C THR A 210 18.22 -9.57 -2.62
N ASP A 211 19.00 -8.47 -2.71
CA ASP A 211 18.48 -7.13 -2.97
C ASP A 211 17.84 -7.02 -4.38
N VAL A 212 18.38 -7.74 -5.36
CA VAL A 212 17.84 -7.81 -6.74
C VAL A 212 16.45 -8.46 -6.76
N TYR A 213 16.22 -9.53 -5.99
CA TYR A 213 14.91 -10.17 -5.87
C TYR A 213 13.89 -9.23 -5.22
N SER A 214 14.28 -8.59 -4.11
CA SER A 214 13.43 -7.61 -3.42
C SER A 214 13.09 -6.41 -4.32
N LEU A 215 14.04 -5.92 -5.12
CA LEU A 215 13.79 -4.88 -6.12
C LEU A 215 12.81 -5.35 -7.21
N ALA A 216 12.88 -6.61 -7.67
CA ALA A 216 11.92 -7.15 -8.63
C ALA A 216 10.47 -7.15 -8.09
N LEU A 217 10.27 -7.48 -6.80
CA LEU A 217 8.96 -7.36 -6.14
C LEU A 217 8.46 -5.90 -6.09
N VAL A 218 9.34 -4.95 -5.77
CA VAL A 218 9.02 -3.51 -5.75
C VAL A 218 8.60 -3.00 -7.13
N LEU A 219 9.33 -3.38 -8.17
CA LEU A 219 9.03 -2.95 -9.55
C LEU A 219 7.75 -3.58 -10.10
N ALA A 220 7.39 -4.78 -9.66
CA ALA A 220 6.08 -5.37 -9.93
C ALA A 220 4.95 -4.55 -9.26
N GLU A 221 5.05 -4.28 -7.95
CA GLU A 221 4.06 -3.49 -7.18
C GLU A 221 3.87 -2.09 -7.79
N CYS A 222 4.92 -1.46 -8.31
CA CYS A 222 4.85 -0.14 -8.96
C CYS A 222 3.82 -0.08 -10.10
N VAL A 223 3.63 -1.18 -10.83
CA VAL A 223 2.76 -1.26 -12.02
C VAL A 223 1.43 -1.92 -11.70
N THR A 224 1.43 -2.98 -10.88
CA THR A 224 0.22 -3.73 -10.51
C THR A 224 -0.57 -3.05 -9.40
N GLY A 225 0.10 -2.39 -8.46
CA GLY A 225 -0.46 -1.95 -7.18
C GLY A 225 -0.50 -3.03 -6.10
N GLU A 226 -0.04 -4.24 -6.39
CA GLU A 226 -0.13 -5.42 -5.53
C GLU A 226 1.24 -6.10 -5.45
N VAL A 227 1.67 -6.45 -4.24
CA VAL A 227 2.93 -7.13 -4.00
C VAL A 227 2.79 -8.62 -4.33
N PRO A 228 3.64 -9.21 -5.20
CA PRO A 228 3.60 -10.63 -5.48
C PRO A 228 3.76 -11.50 -4.23
N PHE A 229 3.02 -12.61 -4.20
CA PHE A 229 2.92 -13.55 -3.07
C PHE A 229 2.39 -12.95 -1.76
N ALA A 230 1.70 -11.81 -1.78
CA ALA A 230 1.03 -11.31 -0.60
C ALA A 230 -0.02 -12.32 -0.09
N ALA A 231 0.10 -12.71 1.18
CA ALA A 231 -0.87 -13.54 1.88
C ALA A 231 -1.27 -12.87 3.21
N ASP A 232 -2.39 -13.29 3.79
CA ASP A 232 -2.92 -12.72 5.04
C ASP A 232 -2.00 -12.88 6.25
N THR A 233 -0.99 -13.75 6.15
CA THR A 233 0.00 -13.98 7.20
C THR A 233 1.43 -13.74 6.72
N THR A 234 2.25 -13.22 7.63
CA THR A 234 3.70 -13.05 7.48
C THR A 234 4.38 -14.35 7.04
N LEU A 235 4.07 -15.47 7.71
CA LEU A 235 4.62 -16.78 7.39
C LEU A 235 4.11 -17.31 6.04
N GLY A 236 2.82 -17.13 5.72
CA GLY A 236 2.28 -17.50 4.40
C GLY A 236 2.96 -16.74 3.26
N THR A 237 3.24 -15.45 3.44
CA THR A 237 3.95 -14.60 2.47
C THR A 237 5.40 -15.07 2.24
N LEU A 238 6.09 -15.54 3.30
CA LEU A 238 7.43 -16.13 3.18
C LEU A 238 7.38 -17.51 2.50
N LEU A 239 6.49 -18.40 2.94
CA LEU A 239 6.38 -19.76 2.40
C LEU A 239 5.93 -19.78 0.93
N ALA A 240 5.07 -18.85 0.50
CA ALA A 240 4.64 -18.74 -0.89
C ALA A 240 5.78 -18.44 -1.88
N ARG A 241 6.91 -17.89 -1.39
CA ARG A 241 8.12 -17.58 -2.18
C ARG A 241 9.11 -18.74 -2.23
N VAL A 242 8.98 -19.71 -1.35
CA VAL A 242 9.87 -20.87 -1.32
C VAL A 242 9.65 -21.67 -2.60
N ASP A 243 10.70 -21.72 -3.41
CA ASP A 243 10.81 -22.51 -4.65
C ASP A 243 9.85 -22.09 -5.79
N GLN A 244 9.26 -20.88 -5.72
CA GLN A 244 8.47 -20.29 -6.82
C GLN A 244 9.11 -18.99 -7.37
N PRO A 245 9.22 -18.82 -8.70
CA PRO A 245 9.63 -17.56 -9.29
C PRO A 245 8.55 -16.49 -9.12
N VAL A 246 8.95 -15.23 -8.97
CA VAL A 246 8.02 -14.09 -8.87
C VAL A 246 7.03 -14.12 -10.04
N PRO A 247 5.71 -14.14 -9.79
CA PRO A 247 4.74 -14.03 -10.87
C PRO A 247 4.80 -12.62 -11.44
N VAL A 248 5.11 -12.51 -12.74
CA VAL A 248 5.28 -11.21 -13.44
C VAL A 248 4.11 -11.03 -14.43
N PRO A 249 3.08 -10.23 -14.09
CA PRO A 249 1.90 -10.09 -14.94
C PRO A 249 2.19 -9.55 -16.34
N ALA A 250 1.36 -9.94 -17.32
CA ALA A 250 1.47 -9.49 -18.70
C ALA A 250 1.45 -7.95 -18.86
N ALA A 251 0.86 -7.23 -17.90
CA ALA A 251 0.85 -5.76 -17.83
C ALA A 251 2.25 -5.13 -17.77
N LEU A 252 3.27 -5.85 -17.27
CA LEU A 252 4.66 -5.38 -17.23
C LEU A 252 5.34 -5.37 -18.61
N GLY A 253 4.70 -5.98 -19.63
CA GLY A 253 5.08 -5.84 -21.03
C GLY A 253 6.56 -6.17 -21.28
N PRO A 254 7.34 -5.28 -21.93
CA PRO A 254 8.76 -5.49 -22.18
C PRO A 254 9.63 -5.72 -20.93
N LEU A 255 9.26 -5.17 -19.75
CA LEU A 255 10.05 -5.37 -18.52
C LEU A 255 9.99 -6.81 -17.99
N ARG A 256 9.05 -7.62 -18.49
CA ARG A 256 8.75 -8.94 -17.95
C ARG A 256 9.98 -9.85 -17.91
N THR A 257 10.74 -9.93 -18.99
CA THR A 257 11.92 -10.83 -19.08
C THR A 257 13.03 -10.48 -18.10
N ALA A 258 13.26 -9.19 -17.81
CA ALA A 258 14.23 -8.77 -16.81
C ALA A 258 13.75 -9.13 -15.39
N LEU A 259 12.47 -8.90 -15.09
CA LEU A 259 11.86 -9.19 -13.79
C LEU A 259 11.70 -10.70 -13.52
N GLU A 260 11.36 -11.50 -14.53
CA GLU A 260 11.30 -12.97 -14.43
C GLU A 260 12.69 -13.56 -14.07
N ARG A 261 13.77 -13.01 -14.62
CA ARG A 261 15.14 -13.44 -14.28
C ARG A 261 15.59 -12.96 -12.89
N ALA A 262 15.27 -11.71 -12.53
CA ALA A 262 15.54 -11.16 -11.20
C ALA A 262 14.74 -11.86 -10.07
N GLY A 263 13.54 -12.34 -10.39
CA GLY A 263 12.62 -13.00 -9.48
C GLY A 263 12.74 -14.53 -9.39
N GLN A 264 13.82 -15.15 -9.88
CA GLN A 264 14.02 -16.61 -9.73
C GLN A 264 14.18 -17.01 -8.26
N PRO A 265 13.73 -18.21 -7.84
CA PRO A 265 13.80 -18.62 -6.45
C PRO A 265 15.23 -18.93 -6.00
N ASP A 266 16.03 -19.61 -6.82
CA ASP A 266 17.45 -19.84 -6.56
C ASP A 266 18.26 -18.55 -6.83
N PRO A 267 19.07 -18.04 -5.88
CA PRO A 267 19.94 -16.90 -6.12
C PRO A 267 20.92 -17.08 -7.29
N ASN A 268 21.33 -18.29 -7.64
CA ASN A 268 22.30 -18.54 -8.70
C ASN A 268 21.75 -18.28 -10.11
N ASP A 269 20.44 -18.41 -10.30
CA ASP A 269 19.75 -18.14 -11.58
C ASP A 269 19.44 -16.65 -11.79
N ARG A 270 19.52 -15.84 -10.72
CA ARG A 270 19.29 -14.39 -10.77
C ARG A 270 20.51 -13.65 -11.33
N PRO A 271 20.32 -12.53 -12.04
CA PRO A 271 21.40 -11.60 -12.34
C PRO A 271 21.94 -10.96 -11.05
N ASP A 272 23.17 -10.45 -11.08
CA ASP A 272 23.58 -9.41 -10.12
C ASP A 272 22.97 -8.02 -10.47
N ALA A 273 23.26 -7.01 -9.66
CA ALA A 273 22.70 -5.67 -9.84
C ALA A 273 23.20 -4.96 -11.13
N GLU A 274 24.42 -5.26 -11.59
CA GLU A 274 24.97 -4.72 -12.85
C GLU A 274 24.31 -5.39 -14.05
N GLU A 275 24.24 -6.73 -14.06
CA GLU A 275 23.53 -7.51 -15.05
C GLU A 275 22.04 -7.13 -15.13
N PHE A 276 21.39 -6.87 -13.99
CA PHE A 276 20.00 -6.43 -13.94
C PHE A 276 19.80 -5.02 -14.49
N ALA A 277 20.71 -4.08 -14.17
CA ALA A 277 20.70 -2.75 -14.77
C ALA A 277 20.88 -2.80 -16.29
N ILE A 278 21.76 -3.67 -16.81
CA ILE A 278 21.95 -3.89 -18.25
C ILE A 278 20.68 -4.49 -18.88
N ALA A 279 20.06 -5.50 -18.24
CA ALA A 279 18.81 -6.09 -18.71
C ALA A 279 17.69 -5.05 -18.80
N LEU A 280 17.52 -4.21 -17.76
CA LEU A 280 16.58 -3.09 -17.76
C LEU A 280 16.89 -2.08 -18.88
N MET A 281 18.16 -1.71 -19.08
CA MET A 281 18.55 -0.77 -20.15
C MET A 281 18.27 -1.32 -21.55
N SER A 282 18.40 -2.63 -21.78
CA SER A 282 18.10 -3.26 -23.07
C SER A 282 16.63 -3.12 -23.49
N VAL A 283 15.72 -2.98 -22.51
CA VAL A 283 14.28 -2.79 -22.69
C VAL A 283 13.89 -1.32 -22.90
N ALA A 284 14.81 -0.36 -22.65
CA ALA A 284 14.52 1.07 -22.72
C ALA A 284 14.14 1.56 -24.12
N GLU A 285 14.60 0.88 -25.19
CA GLU A 285 14.32 1.25 -26.58
C GLU A 285 12.87 0.98 -26.98
N ASP A 286 12.22 -0.02 -26.38
CA ASP A 286 10.83 -0.40 -26.63
C ASP A 286 9.81 0.45 -25.85
N LEU A 287 10.28 1.29 -24.92
CA LEU A 287 9.43 2.09 -24.04
C LEU A 287 9.37 3.56 -24.47
N ARG A 288 8.20 4.18 -24.23
CA ARG A 288 8.03 5.64 -24.42
C ARG A 288 8.93 6.38 -23.43
N ARG A 289 9.27 7.64 -23.73
CA ARG A 289 9.97 8.49 -22.74
C ARG A 289 9.11 8.61 -21.46
N PRO A 290 9.70 8.50 -20.26
CA PRO A 290 8.96 8.61 -19.01
C PRO A 290 8.43 10.02 -18.80
N GLU A 291 7.20 10.11 -18.28
CA GLU A 291 6.70 11.32 -17.63
C GLU A 291 7.34 11.46 -16.24
N LEU A 292 7.36 12.69 -15.70
CA LEU A 292 7.96 12.96 -14.39
C LEU A 292 7.23 12.19 -13.27
N LEU A 293 7.98 11.63 -12.32
CA LEU A 293 7.42 10.83 -11.21
C LEU A 293 6.44 11.65 -10.34
N PRO A 294 5.26 11.11 -9.96
CA PRO A 294 4.26 11.82 -9.16
C PRO A 294 4.65 11.85 -7.67
N ILE A 295 5.59 12.75 -7.34
CA ILE A 295 6.06 12.98 -5.98
C ILE A 295 4.95 13.52 -5.08
N VAL A 296 4.80 12.89 -3.91
CA VAL A 296 3.78 13.24 -2.88
C VAL A 296 4.36 14.12 -1.77
N GLY A 297 5.68 14.23 -1.66
CA GLY A 297 6.37 15.07 -0.67
C GLY A 297 6.51 14.40 0.71
N ALA A 298 7.56 14.76 1.45
CA ALA A 298 7.98 14.03 2.64
C ALA A 298 7.09 14.20 3.90
N LEU A 299 6.22 15.22 3.96
CA LEU A 299 5.48 15.58 5.19
C LEU A 299 4.00 15.15 5.19
N VAL A 300 3.45 14.71 4.06
CA VAL A 300 1.99 14.52 3.87
C VAL A 300 1.42 13.35 4.69
N GLY A 301 2.25 12.40 5.14
CA GLY A 301 1.80 11.23 5.90
C GLY A 301 1.61 11.43 7.41
N ALA A 302 2.00 12.59 7.98
CA ALA A 302 2.03 12.79 9.43
C ALA A 302 0.71 13.34 10.01
N GLU A 303 -0.06 14.13 9.24
CA GLU A 303 -1.18 14.91 9.80
C GLU A 303 -2.46 14.07 10.04
N ASP A 304 -2.71 13.02 9.26
CA ASP A 304 -3.94 12.21 9.38
C ASP A 304 -3.88 11.14 10.48
N LYS A 305 -2.69 10.64 10.86
CA LYS A 305 -2.56 9.61 11.92
C LYS A 305 -2.69 10.14 13.34
N VAL A 306 -2.48 11.44 13.57
CA VAL A 306 -2.52 12.05 14.92
C VAL A 306 -3.95 12.29 15.42
N ARG A 307 -4.98 12.20 14.55
CA ARG A 307 -6.37 12.52 14.91
C ARG A 307 -7.17 11.40 15.57
N GLN A 308 -6.67 10.15 15.62
CA GLN A 308 -7.44 9.03 16.17
C GLN A 308 -7.17 8.71 17.65
N ASP A 309 -6.04 9.15 18.23
CA ASP A 309 -5.66 8.87 19.63
C ASP A 309 -5.87 10.06 20.58
N LEU A 310 -7.09 10.61 20.61
CA LEU A 310 -7.48 11.63 21.60
C LEU A 310 -8.62 11.18 22.50
N THR A 311 -8.29 10.33 23.48
CA THR A 311 -9.12 10.17 24.70
C THR A 311 -8.25 10.08 25.96
N MET A 312 -8.02 11.24 26.62
CA MET A 312 -7.76 11.51 28.06
C MET A 312 -7.00 10.45 28.90
N VAL A 313 -6.01 10.81 29.73
CA VAL A 313 -6.19 11.56 31.00
C VAL A 313 -4.90 12.32 31.42
N ARG A 314 -5.07 13.45 32.11
CA ARG A 314 -4.02 14.39 32.58
C ARG A 314 -3.72 14.23 34.09
N PRO A 315 -2.46 14.37 34.55
CA PRO A 315 -2.13 14.81 35.90
C PRO A 315 -1.63 16.27 35.93
N LEU A 316 -1.80 16.95 37.08
CA LEU A 316 -1.21 18.26 37.39
C LEU A 316 -0.09 18.11 38.43
N SER A 317 0.70 19.18 38.52
CA SER A 317 1.94 19.36 39.28
C SER A 317 1.75 19.48 40.81
N ASP A 318 2.85 19.42 41.58
CA ASP A 318 3.49 20.61 42.15
C ASP A 318 4.85 20.28 42.81
N GLU A 319 5.74 21.29 42.84
CA GLU A 319 7.10 21.26 43.40
C GLU A 319 7.12 21.65 44.90
N GLU A 320 8.16 21.26 45.65
CA GLU A 320 9.18 22.19 46.18
C GLU A 320 10.24 21.51 47.10
N VAL A 321 11.35 22.20 47.31
CA VAL A 321 12.67 21.78 47.86
C VAL A 321 12.98 22.72 49.05
N PRO A 322 13.55 22.31 50.23
CA PRO A 322 15.02 22.17 50.34
C PRO A 322 15.68 21.29 51.46
N ALA A 323 16.85 20.73 51.07
CA ALA A 323 18.17 20.62 51.73
C ALA A 323 18.39 20.32 53.25
N GLY A 324 19.32 19.38 53.53
CA GLY A 324 20.23 19.44 54.71
C GLY A 324 20.94 18.14 55.14
N MET A 325 22.25 18.00 54.80
CA MET A 325 23.39 17.30 55.49
C MET A 325 23.20 15.94 56.22
N ALA A 326 24.19 15.05 56.41
CA ALA A 326 25.55 14.76 55.90
C ALA A 326 25.89 13.32 56.41
N LEU A 327 26.83 12.55 55.86
CA LEU A 327 28.28 12.62 56.09
C LEU A 327 29.02 11.65 55.17
N ASP A 328 30.29 11.93 54.91
CA ASP A 328 31.09 11.38 53.81
C ASP A 328 32.26 10.50 54.29
N ALA A 329 32.89 9.77 53.37
CA ALA A 329 34.10 8.98 53.61
C ALA A 329 35.39 9.80 53.36
N PRO A 330 36.56 9.32 53.84
CA PRO A 330 37.82 9.70 53.19
C PRO A 330 38.86 8.54 52.99
N PRO A 331 39.77 8.66 51.99
CA PRO A 331 40.95 7.80 51.75
C PRO A 331 42.25 8.42 52.32
N ILE A 332 43.42 7.73 52.27
CA ILE A 332 44.75 8.30 51.85
C ILE A 332 45.84 7.22 51.54
N ASP A 333 46.96 7.67 50.96
CA ASP A 333 48.05 6.95 50.24
C ASP A 333 49.34 6.53 51.02
N GLU A 334 50.37 6.10 50.27
CA GLU A 334 51.69 5.53 50.62
C GLU A 334 52.72 6.46 51.33
N VAL A 335 53.62 5.89 52.18
CA VAL A 335 54.99 6.40 52.48
C VAL A 335 55.96 5.25 52.90
N VAL A 336 57.27 5.40 52.67
CA VAL A 336 58.41 4.52 53.05
C VAL A 336 59.69 5.38 53.27
N PRO A 337 60.84 4.91 53.83
CA PRO A 337 61.20 3.64 54.52
C PRO A 337 62.01 3.82 55.86
N ASN A 338 62.58 2.75 56.45
CA ASN A 338 64.06 2.47 56.51
C ASN A 338 64.57 1.56 57.67
N ILE A 339 65.19 0.42 57.30
CA ILE A 339 66.28 -0.42 57.91
C ILE A 339 66.51 -0.55 59.45
N SER A 340 66.56 -1.82 59.92
CA SER A 340 67.67 -2.40 60.73
C SER A 340 67.75 -3.95 60.57
N VAL A 341 68.92 -4.57 60.82
CA VAL A 341 69.28 -5.97 60.47
C VAL A 341 69.61 -6.83 61.71
N ASP A 342 69.73 -8.16 61.51
CA ASP A 342 70.17 -9.27 62.40
C ASP A 342 69.06 -10.07 63.12
N ASP A 343 69.13 -11.41 63.31
CA ASP A 343 69.80 -12.50 62.56
C ASP A 343 69.13 -13.87 62.93
N ASP A 344 69.47 -14.93 62.20
CA ASP A 344 69.45 -16.36 62.57
C ASP A 344 68.14 -17.22 62.57
N ARG A 345 68.04 -18.01 61.50
CA ARG A 345 67.73 -19.47 61.44
C ARG A 345 66.31 -20.06 61.63
N ARG A 346 65.71 -20.30 60.46
CA ARG A 346 65.51 -21.65 59.84
C ARG A 346 64.52 -22.64 60.50
N ARG A 347 63.33 -22.80 59.85
CA ARG A 347 62.72 -24.06 59.32
C ARG A 347 61.18 -23.92 59.13
N TRP A 348 60.66 -23.38 58.02
CA TRP A 348 59.19 -23.42 57.76
C TRP A 348 58.62 -23.40 56.31
N PRO A 349 59.39 -23.58 55.20
CA PRO A 349 58.84 -23.38 53.84
C PRO A 349 57.79 -24.43 53.39
N TRP A 350 57.71 -25.60 54.04
CA TRP A 350 56.84 -26.71 53.59
C TRP A 350 55.39 -26.63 54.09
N VAL A 351 55.11 -25.89 55.16
CA VAL A 351 53.75 -25.81 55.74
C VAL A 351 52.85 -24.87 54.90
N LEU A 352 53.42 -23.76 54.42
CA LEU A 352 52.72 -22.78 53.58
C LEU A 352 52.35 -23.34 52.19
N LEU A 353 53.25 -24.12 51.57
CA LEU A 353 53.00 -24.72 50.26
C LEU A 353 51.87 -25.78 50.31
N GLY A 354 51.81 -26.57 51.39
CA GLY A 354 50.73 -27.53 51.61
C GLY A 354 49.37 -26.85 51.75
N PHE A 355 49.29 -25.74 52.50
CA PHE A 355 48.03 -25.00 52.68
C PHE A 355 47.54 -24.34 51.38
N LEU A 356 48.44 -23.75 50.59
CA LEU A 356 48.11 -23.16 49.27
C LEU A 356 47.62 -24.20 48.26
N LEU A 357 48.24 -25.39 48.22
CA LEU A 357 47.78 -26.48 47.36
C LEU A 357 46.41 -27.03 47.79
N LEU A 358 46.15 -27.11 49.10
CA LEU A 358 44.86 -27.61 49.61
C LEU A 358 43.72 -26.61 49.36
N ALA A 359 44.00 -25.31 49.51
CA ALA A 359 43.08 -24.24 49.14
C ALA A 359 42.81 -24.25 47.62
N GLY A 360 43.85 -24.32 46.79
CA GLY A 360 43.70 -24.42 45.33
C GLY A 360 42.90 -25.64 44.88
N ALA A 361 43.11 -26.80 45.51
CA ALA A 361 42.35 -28.02 45.23
C ALA A 361 40.88 -27.91 45.68
N ALA A 362 40.60 -27.28 46.82
CA ALA A 362 39.24 -27.02 47.28
C ALA A 362 38.49 -26.02 46.37
N THR A 363 39.14 -24.94 45.95
CA THR A 363 38.56 -23.95 45.03
C THR A 363 38.36 -24.54 43.62
N GLY A 364 39.33 -25.29 43.10
CA GLY A 364 39.22 -26.00 41.82
C GLY A 364 38.15 -27.10 41.84
N GLY A 365 38.04 -27.84 42.95
CA GLY A 365 36.98 -28.83 43.17
C GLY A 365 35.59 -28.20 43.25
N ALA A 366 35.45 -27.07 43.94
CA ALA A 366 34.21 -26.30 43.97
C ALA A 366 33.84 -25.74 42.59
N PHE A 367 34.80 -25.20 41.84
CA PHE A 367 34.60 -24.71 40.48
C PHE A 367 34.16 -25.83 39.53
N ALA A 368 34.81 -27.00 39.58
CA ALA A 368 34.42 -28.17 38.80
C ALA A 368 33.05 -28.75 39.21
N TYR A 369 32.69 -28.68 40.50
CA TYR A 369 31.39 -29.13 41.02
C TYR A 369 30.23 -28.19 40.63
N VAL A 370 30.51 -26.89 40.48
CA VAL A 370 29.52 -25.92 39.98
C VAL A 370 29.42 -25.97 38.45
N ALA A 371 30.55 -26.05 37.72
CA ALA A 371 30.60 -26.12 36.27
C ALA A 371 30.05 -27.44 35.67
N SER A 372 29.76 -28.45 36.49
CA SER A 372 29.17 -29.73 36.07
C SER A 372 27.65 -29.81 36.27
N ARG A 373 26.99 -28.73 36.71
CA ARG A 373 25.53 -28.66 36.77
C ARG A 373 24.98 -28.01 35.50
N THR A 374 24.52 -28.84 34.56
CA THR A 374 23.60 -28.38 33.51
C THR A 374 22.30 -27.92 34.16
N VAL A 375 21.89 -26.68 33.88
CA VAL A 375 20.58 -26.19 34.32
C VAL A 375 19.51 -26.91 33.50
N SER A 376 18.35 -27.12 34.11
CA SER A 376 17.23 -27.83 33.47
C SER A 376 15.91 -27.19 33.84
N HIS A 377 15.10 -26.96 32.81
CA HIS A 377 13.83 -26.25 32.89
C HIS A 377 12.68 -27.23 32.63
N VAL A 378 11.45 -26.85 32.99
CA VAL A 378 10.27 -27.73 32.83
C VAL A 378 9.56 -27.38 31.53
N MET A 379 9.34 -28.38 30.66
CA MET A 379 8.58 -28.25 29.42
C MET A 379 7.14 -27.76 29.71
N PRO A 380 6.72 -26.58 29.22
CA PRO A 380 5.36 -26.09 29.42
C PRO A 380 4.36 -26.77 28.46
N GLU A 381 3.06 -26.49 28.64
CA GLU A 381 2.00 -27.03 27.79
C GLU A 381 1.86 -26.20 26.50
N LEU A 382 2.47 -26.70 25.42
CA LEU A 382 2.57 -26.03 24.12
C LEU A 382 1.63 -26.58 23.05
N VAL A 383 0.84 -27.62 23.34
CA VAL A 383 -0.14 -28.16 22.37
C VAL A 383 -1.26 -27.15 22.16
N GLY A 384 -1.60 -26.90 20.89
CA GLY A 384 -2.56 -25.86 20.48
C GLY A 384 -2.03 -24.43 20.56
N ARG A 385 -0.76 -24.22 20.94
CA ARG A 385 -0.09 -22.92 20.89
C ARG A 385 0.51 -22.66 19.51
N ASP A 386 0.76 -21.40 19.20
CA ASP A 386 1.39 -21.00 17.95
C ASP A 386 2.88 -21.36 17.97
N LEU A 387 3.46 -21.70 16.81
CA LEU A 387 4.88 -22.08 16.68
C LEU A 387 5.84 -21.03 17.28
N ALA A 388 5.49 -19.75 17.21
CA ALA A 388 6.28 -18.67 17.80
C ALA A 388 6.41 -18.78 19.33
N GLU A 389 5.39 -19.30 20.03
CA GLU A 389 5.42 -19.50 21.49
C GLU A 389 6.41 -20.64 21.85
N LEU A 390 6.46 -21.72 21.07
CA LEU A 390 7.50 -22.76 21.21
C LEU A 390 8.90 -22.25 20.86
N GLN A 391 9.04 -21.38 19.86
CA GLN A 391 10.32 -20.78 19.50
C GLN A 391 10.87 -19.88 20.62
N GLN A 392 10.02 -19.04 21.24
CA GLN A 392 10.44 -18.26 22.40
C GLN A 392 10.74 -19.13 23.61
N VAL A 393 9.89 -20.11 23.94
CA VAL A 393 10.16 -21.04 25.05
C VAL A 393 11.46 -21.83 24.83
N ALA A 394 11.75 -22.27 23.59
CA ALA A 394 13.01 -22.93 23.31
C ALA A 394 14.21 -21.98 23.48
N LEU A 395 14.09 -20.72 23.04
CA LEU A 395 15.14 -19.70 23.21
C LEU A 395 15.38 -19.35 24.69
N ASP A 396 14.32 -19.10 25.46
CA ASP A 396 14.37 -18.72 26.87
C ASP A 396 14.97 -19.82 27.79
N ASN A 397 14.99 -21.07 27.31
CA ASN A 397 15.46 -22.24 28.05
C ASN A 397 16.68 -22.93 27.37
N ASP A 398 17.33 -22.26 26.41
CA ASP A 398 18.48 -22.74 25.62
C ASP A 398 18.27 -24.14 24.99
N TRP A 399 17.07 -24.45 24.52
CA TRP A 399 16.73 -25.72 23.85
C TRP A 399 16.90 -25.66 22.34
N ILE A 400 17.37 -26.76 21.75
CA ILE A 400 17.55 -26.89 20.30
C ILE A 400 16.24 -27.37 19.67
N LEU A 401 15.68 -26.64 18.70
CA LEU A 401 14.53 -27.13 17.94
C LEU A 401 14.96 -28.13 16.86
N GLY A 402 14.31 -29.29 16.82
CA GLY A 402 14.47 -30.28 15.76
C GLY A 402 13.79 -29.87 14.45
N SER A 403 13.93 -30.70 13.40
CA SER A 403 13.24 -30.49 12.13
C SER A 403 11.71 -30.53 12.32
N PRO A 404 10.94 -29.58 11.74
CA PRO A 404 9.50 -29.54 11.90
C PRO A 404 8.82 -30.74 11.22
N ASN A 405 8.00 -31.47 11.96
CA ASN A 405 7.04 -32.39 11.38
C ASN A 405 5.73 -31.66 11.04
N ALA A 406 5.09 -32.04 9.93
CA ALA A 406 3.85 -31.41 9.46
C ALA A 406 2.72 -32.45 9.35
N LEU A 407 1.60 -32.20 10.03
CA LEU A 407 0.42 -33.07 10.00
C LEU A 407 -0.85 -32.24 9.76
N ARG A 408 -1.85 -32.82 9.09
CA ARG A 408 -3.16 -32.17 8.94
C ARG A 408 -3.98 -32.33 10.21
N SER A 409 -4.73 -31.29 10.56
CA SER A 409 -5.68 -31.31 11.66
C SER A 409 -6.86 -30.40 11.36
N ASP A 410 -8.07 -30.94 11.50
CA ASP A 410 -9.33 -30.18 11.41
C ASP A 410 -9.64 -29.42 12.72
N GLN A 411 -8.92 -29.72 13.81
CA GLN A 411 -9.18 -29.17 15.16
C GLN A 411 -8.16 -28.10 15.59
N ILE A 412 -6.92 -28.20 15.11
CA ILE A 412 -5.81 -27.31 15.47
C ILE A 412 -5.48 -26.44 14.26
N LYS A 413 -5.48 -25.11 14.43
CA LYS A 413 -5.31 -24.16 13.32
C LYS A 413 -3.97 -24.34 12.62
N ALA A 414 -3.89 -24.02 11.33
CA ALA A 414 -2.62 -24.02 10.62
C ALA A 414 -1.60 -23.10 11.33
N GLY A 415 -0.38 -23.59 11.55
CA GLY A 415 0.68 -22.91 12.31
C GLY A 415 0.71 -23.20 13.82
N GLN A 416 -0.30 -23.91 14.35
CA GLN A 416 -0.33 -24.34 15.76
C GLN A 416 0.22 -25.75 15.97
N ILE A 417 0.75 -25.98 17.16
CA ILE A 417 1.46 -27.21 17.52
C ILE A 417 0.48 -28.34 17.84
N ILE A 418 0.64 -29.49 17.17
CA ILE A 418 -0.11 -30.72 17.42
C ILE A 418 0.52 -31.53 18.56
N SER A 419 1.85 -31.62 18.58
CA SER A 419 2.58 -32.39 19.60
C SER A 419 4.01 -31.89 19.75
N VAL A 420 4.59 -32.12 20.93
CA VAL A 420 5.98 -31.82 21.28
C VAL A 420 6.57 -33.03 22.00
N THR A 421 7.82 -33.36 21.66
CA THR A 421 8.61 -34.41 22.30
C THR A 421 9.92 -33.79 22.83
N PRO A 422 10.23 -33.92 24.14
CA PRO A 422 9.42 -34.58 25.17
C PRO A 422 8.16 -33.77 25.59
N PRO A 423 7.16 -34.44 26.18
CA PRO A 423 5.87 -33.81 26.51
C PRO A 423 5.95 -32.84 27.69
N ALA A 424 4.89 -32.05 27.88
CA ALA A 424 4.73 -31.11 28.97
C ALA A 424 4.97 -31.75 30.36
N GLY A 425 5.58 -30.99 31.27
CA GLY A 425 5.97 -31.44 32.62
C GLY A 425 7.30 -32.18 32.70
N THR A 426 7.94 -32.51 31.58
CA THR A 426 9.29 -33.11 31.59
C THR A 426 10.36 -32.06 31.92
N LYS A 427 11.43 -32.47 32.61
CA LYS A 427 12.62 -31.62 32.83
C LYS A 427 13.61 -31.85 31.70
N LEU A 428 13.97 -30.78 31.00
CA LEU A 428 14.89 -30.80 29.87
C LEU A 428 16.08 -29.89 30.16
N ALA A 429 17.29 -30.39 29.94
CA ALA A 429 18.51 -29.63 30.14
C ALA A 429 18.77 -28.66 28.98
N GLU A 430 19.46 -27.57 29.27
CA GLU A 430 19.97 -26.63 28.26
C GLU A 430 20.84 -27.39 27.23
N GLY A 431 20.68 -27.05 25.95
CA GLY A 431 21.32 -27.71 24.81
C GLY A 431 20.68 -29.02 24.32
N GLN A 432 19.56 -29.48 24.90
CA GLN A 432 18.85 -30.67 24.40
C GLN A 432 17.83 -30.36 23.30
N THR A 433 17.56 -31.35 22.44
CA THR A 433 16.66 -31.21 21.29
C THR A 433 15.20 -31.43 21.65
N VAL A 434 14.33 -30.56 21.13
CA VAL A 434 12.86 -30.65 21.19
C VAL A 434 12.33 -30.90 19.78
N GLU A 435 11.69 -32.05 19.56
CA GLU A 435 10.97 -32.34 18.32
C GLU A 435 9.53 -31.86 18.44
N TYR A 436 8.94 -31.37 17.33
CA TYR A 436 7.59 -30.85 17.34
C TYR A 436 6.87 -31.13 16.01
N THR A 437 5.54 -31.21 16.11
CA THR A 437 4.64 -31.37 14.97
C THR A 437 3.73 -30.15 14.88
N VAL A 438 3.66 -29.51 13.71
CA VAL A 438 2.80 -28.36 13.45
C VAL A 438 1.61 -28.80 12.58
N SER A 439 0.44 -28.22 12.86
CA SER A 439 -0.74 -28.34 12.00
C SER A 439 -0.53 -27.53 10.73
N ILE A 440 -0.74 -28.16 9.58
CA ILE A 440 -0.90 -27.48 8.28
C ILE A 440 -2.38 -27.22 7.95
N GLY A 441 -3.26 -27.35 8.94
CA GLY A 441 -4.70 -27.13 8.82
C GLY A 441 -5.47 -28.30 8.18
N PRO A 442 -6.77 -28.10 7.92
CA PRO A 442 -7.63 -29.05 7.22
C PRO A 442 -7.24 -29.23 5.75
N GLU A 443 -7.75 -30.28 5.10
CA GLU A 443 -7.50 -30.50 3.66
C GLU A 443 -8.19 -29.41 2.81
N PRO A 444 -7.45 -28.71 1.92
CA PRO A 444 -8.01 -27.62 1.14
C PRO A 444 -8.89 -28.11 -0.02
N VAL A 445 -10.05 -27.49 -0.15
CA VAL A 445 -11.14 -27.84 -1.06
C VAL A 445 -11.08 -26.97 -2.33
N PRO A 446 -11.42 -27.50 -3.51
CA PRO A 446 -11.39 -26.73 -4.75
C PRO A 446 -12.54 -25.72 -4.83
N ILE A 447 -12.26 -24.49 -5.26
CA ILE A 447 -13.29 -23.47 -5.52
C ILE A 447 -13.98 -23.81 -6.85
N PRO A 448 -15.30 -24.10 -6.86
CA PRO A 448 -16.02 -24.46 -8.07
C PRO A 448 -16.20 -23.25 -9.00
N LYS A 449 -16.27 -23.53 -10.31
CA LYS A 449 -16.73 -22.55 -11.30
C LYS A 449 -18.26 -22.47 -11.26
N LEU A 450 -18.80 -21.27 -11.08
CA LEU A 450 -20.24 -21.01 -10.92
C LEU A 450 -20.73 -19.94 -11.92
N ASP A 451 -20.04 -19.82 -13.06
CA ASP A 451 -20.36 -18.85 -14.11
C ASP A 451 -21.79 -19.07 -14.64
N GLY A 452 -22.61 -18.01 -14.63
CA GLY A 452 -24.01 -18.04 -15.04
C GLY A 452 -25.02 -18.56 -14.00
N ALA A 453 -24.56 -19.01 -12.82
CA ALA A 453 -25.41 -19.39 -11.70
C ALA A 453 -25.96 -18.16 -10.95
N THR A 454 -27.04 -18.34 -10.19
CA THR A 454 -27.58 -17.34 -9.26
C THR A 454 -26.87 -17.39 -7.91
N LEU A 455 -27.01 -16.33 -7.10
CA LEU A 455 -26.44 -16.30 -5.73
C LEU A 455 -26.96 -17.43 -4.84
N ALA A 456 -28.22 -17.84 -4.99
CA ALA A 456 -28.81 -18.95 -4.20
C ALA A 456 -28.22 -20.31 -4.59
N GLU A 457 -28.05 -20.56 -5.90
CA GLU A 457 -27.38 -21.76 -6.41
C GLU A 457 -25.92 -21.78 -5.97
N ALA A 458 -25.21 -20.65 -6.11
CA ALA A 458 -23.81 -20.53 -5.70
C ALA A 458 -23.59 -20.76 -4.21
N SER A 459 -24.43 -20.20 -3.34
CA SER A 459 -24.39 -20.49 -1.89
C SER A 459 -24.59 -21.98 -1.60
N THR A 460 -25.40 -22.68 -2.41
CA THR A 460 -25.67 -24.10 -2.24
C THR A 460 -24.50 -24.97 -2.72
N GLU A 461 -23.92 -24.67 -3.89
CA GLU A 461 -22.75 -25.40 -4.40
C GLU A 461 -21.49 -25.18 -3.55
N LEU A 462 -21.25 -23.94 -3.08
CA LEU A 462 -20.16 -23.66 -2.14
C LEU A 462 -20.34 -24.45 -0.84
N ALA A 463 -21.54 -24.49 -0.26
CA ALA A 463 -21.80 -25.25 0.97
C ALA A 463 -21.51 -26.76 0.82
N LYS A 464 -21.77 -27.37 -0.34
CA LYS A 464 -21.44 -28.80 -0.60
C LYS A 464 -19.94 -29.08 -0.51
N VAL A 465 -19.10 -28.15 -0.94
CA VAL A 465 -17.63 -28.27 -0.86
C VAL A 465 -17.06 -27.70 0.44
N ARG A 466 -17.91 -27.39 1.44
CA ARG A 466 -17.53 -26.72 2.70
C ARG A 466 -16.90 -25.34 2.49
N LEU A 467 -17.36 -24.57 1.50
CA LEU A 467 -17.04 -23.16 1.32
C LEU A 467 -18.26 -22.29 1.62
N ARG A 468 -18.05 -21.00 1.85
CA ARG A 468 -19.12 -20.03 2.15
C ARG A 468 -19.17 -18.97 1.07
N LEU A 469 -20.35 -18.41 0.81
CA LEU A 469 -20.50 -17.27 -0.08
C LEU A 469 -20.06 -15.99 0.66
N GLY A 470 -19.12 -15.24 0.08
CA GLY A 470 -18.70 -13.93 0.57
C GLY A 470 -19.64 -12.81 0.13
N GLU A 471 -19.28 -11.56 0.39
CA GLU A 471 -20.04 -10.41 -0.12
C GLU A 471 -19.95 -10.35 -1.66
N PRO A 472 -21.08 -10.28 -2.39
CA PRO A 472 -21.07 -10.24 -3.84
C PRO A 472 -20.70 -8.84 -4.37
N VAL A 473 -19.86 -8.80 -5.39
CA VAL A 473 -19.48 -7.57 -6.10
C VAL A 473 -20.30 -7.45 -7.37
N TYR A 474 -20.93 -6.30 -7.60
CA TYR A 474 -21.78 -6.07 -8.77
C TYR A 474 -21.00 -5.38 -9.91
N ASP A 475 -21.26 -5.78 -11.15
CA ASP A 475 -20.58 -5.30 -12.35
C ASP A 475 -21.50 -5.40 -13.59
N PHE A 476 -21.23 -4.62 -14.64
CA PHE A 476 -22.05 -4.67 -15.86
C PHE A 476 -21.53 -5.73 -16.85
N SER A 477 -22.45 -6.46 -17.48
CA SER A 477 -22.12 -7.45 -18.52
C SER A 477 -23.10 -7.39 -19.69
N GLU A 478 -22.56 -7.22 -20.90
CA GLU A 478 -23.34 -7.30 -22.15
C GLU A 478 -23.79 -8.73 -22.50
N THR A 479 -23.22 -9.77 -21.84
CA THR A 479 -23.45 -11.19 -22.16
C THR A 479 -24.12 -11.99 -21.04
N VAL A 480 -23.91 -11.60 -19.77
CA VAL A 480 -24.47 -12.28 -18.60
C VAL A 480 -25.70 -11.52 -18.11
N GLY A 481 -26.85 -12.20 -18.07
CA GLY A 481 -28.10 -11.59 -17.60
C GLY A 481 -28.04 -11.16 -16.13
N ALA A 482 -28.80 -10.11 -15.78
CA ALA A 482 -28.81 -9.54 -14.43
C ALA A 482 -29.13 -10.58 -13.35
N GLY A 483 -28.48 -10.47 -12.19
CA GLY A 483 -28.61 -11.39 -11.05
C GLY A 483 -27.85 -12.72 -11.19
N LYS A 484 -27.10 -12.92 -12.29
CA LYS A 484 -26.24 -14.09 -12.50
C LYS A 484 -24.76 -13.77 -12.31
N ILE A 485 -24.00 -14.76 -11.86
CA ILE A 485 -22.56 -14.63 -11.65
C ILE A 485 -21.84 -14.52 -12.99
N ILE A 486 -21.04 -13.46 -13.14
CA ILE A 486 -20.11 -13.24 -14.26
C ILE A 486 -18.87 -14.13 -14.10
N ARG A 487 -18.31 -14.17 -12.88
CA ARG A 487 -17.17 -14.99 -12.50
C ARG A 487 -17.10 -15.18 -10.99
N VAL A 488 -16.51 -16.28 -10.55
CA VAL A 488 -16.11 -16.53 -9.16
C VAL A 488 -14.65 -16.09 -9.00
N GLU A 489 -14.28 -15.45 -7.88
CA GLU A 489 -12.89 -15.11 -7.61
C GLU A 489 -12.10 -16.37 -7.19
N ASP A 490 -10.86 -16.49 -7.65
CA ASP A 490 -9.98 -17.66 -7.49
C ASP A 490 -10.57 -19.02 -7.94
N ALA A 491 -11.53 -19.00 -8.87
CA ALA A 491 -12.19 -20.19 -9.38
C ALA A 491 -11.22 -21.25 -9.95
N GLY A 492 -11.27 -22.47 -9.44
CA GLY A 492 -10.36 -23.57 -9.80
C GLY A 492 -9.07 -23.64 -8.98
N THR A 493 -8.80 -22.69 -8.09
CA THR A 493 -7.79 -22.84 -7.03
C THR A 493 -8.34 -23.71 -5.88
N LYS A 494 -7.54 -23.92 -4.83
CA LYS A 494 -7.99 -24.57 -3.59
C LYS A 494 -7.91 -23.61 -2.42
N ALA A 495 -8.96 -23.57 -1.61
CA ALA A 495 -9.04 -22.79 -0.38
C ALA A 495 -9.25 -23.71 0.84
N PRO A 496 -8.91 -23.28 2.07
CA PRO A 496 -9.36 -23.96 3.28
C PRO A 496 -10.89 -24.10 3.32
N PRO A 497 -11.43 -25.15 3.97
CA PRO A 497 -12.84 -25.17 4.35
C PRO A 497 -13.24 -23.92 5.14
N ASP A 498 -14.51 -23.56 5.04
CA ASP A 498 -15.17 -22.38 5.61
C ASP A 498 -14.68 -21.01 5.08
N THR A 499 -13.75 -20.97 4.13
CA THR A 499 -13.36 -19.73 3.43
C THR A 499 -14.56 -19.10 2.70
N ALA A 500 -14.68 -17.78 2.80
CA ALA A 500 -15.66 -16.97 2.09
C ALA A 500 -15.17 -16.66 0.68
N VAL A 501 -15.90 -17.12 -0.33
CA VAL A 501 -15.58 -16.93 -1.75
C VAL A 501 -16.37 -15.76 -2.31
N ILE A 502 -15.67 -14.76 -2.84
CA ILE A 502 -16.27 -13.59 -3.49
C ILE A 502 -16.75 -13.99 -4.90
N VAL A 503 -17.94 -13.52 -5.27
CA VAL A 503 -18.51 -13.73 -6.60
C VAL A 503 -18.87 -12.39 -7.22
N ARG A 504 -18.61 -12.26 -8.52
CA ARG A 504 -18.97 -11.07 -9.31
C ARG A 504 -20.31 -11.31 -9.99
N VAL A 505 -21.32 -10.49 -9.69
CA VAL A 505 -22.69 -10.61 -10.20
C VAL A 505 -22.94 -9.58 -11.27
N SER A 506 -23.68 -9.95 -12.31
CA SER A 506 -24.12 -9.03 -13.36
C SER A 506 -25.28 -8.18 -12.87
N ASP A 507 -25.18 -6.86 -13.03
CA ASP A 507 -26.31 -5.91 -13.02
C ASP A 507 -27.00 -5.84 -14.39
N GLY A 508 -26.55 -6.66 -15.36
CA GLY A 508 -26.99 -6.65 -16.74
C GLY A 508 -26.13 -5.75 -17.63
N PRO A 509 -26.57 -5.45 -18.86
CA PRO A 509 -25.79 -4.67 -19.82
C PRO A 509 -25.64 -3.21 -19.39
N THR A 510 -24.51 -2.59 -19.76
CA THR A 510 -24.22 -1.19 -19.40
C THR A 510 -25.31 -0.25 -19.92
N PRO A 511 -25.86 0.65 -19.08
CA PRO A 511 -26.83 1.65 -19.53
C PRO A 511 -26.31 2.51 -20.69
N ARG A 512 -27.23 3.05 -21.50
CA ARG A 512 -26.94 3.87 -22.68
C ARG A 512 -27.37 5.31 -22.43
N THR A 513 -26.56 6.26 -22.88
CA THR A 513 -26.89 7.68 -22.79
C THR A 513 -27.36 8.18 -24.16
N ILE A 514 -28.53 8.82 -24.19
CA ILE A 514 -29.07 9.42 -25.42
C ILE A 514 -28.25 10.68 -25.75
N PRO A 515 -27.56 10.79 -26.91
CA PRO A 515 -26.72 11.94 -27.22
C PRO A 515 -27.50 13.26 -27.38
N ASN A 516 -26.92 14.37 -26.92
CA ASN A 516 -27.50 15.72 -27.04
C ASN A 516 -27.61 16.22 -28.49
N GLY A 517 -26.73 15.77 -29.38
CA GLY A 517 -26.71 16.15 -30.79
C GLY A 517 -27.65 15.33 -31.69
N LEU A 518 -28.87 15.03 -31.26
CA LEU A 518 -29.89 14.30 -32.04
C LEU A 518 -31.10 15.17 -32.43
N LEU A 519 -31.20 16.40 -31.93
CA LEU A 519 -32.27 17.33 -32.29
C LEU A 519 -31.95 18.04 -33.62
N ASP A 520 -33.00 18.44 -34.35
CA ASP A 520 -32.93 19.04 -35.69
C ASP A 520 -32.10 18.23 -36.72
N GLN A 521 -32.10 16.90 -36.57
CA GLN A 521 -31.52 15.98 -37.55
C GLN A 521 -32.61 15.17 -38.26
N PRO A 522 -32.39 14.72 -39.51
CA PRO A 522 -33.33 13.88 -40.24
C PRO A 522 -33.65 12.60 -39.46
N VAL A 523 -34.94 12.25 -39.36
CA VAL A 523 -35.41 11.10 -38.57
C VAL A 523 -34.63 9.80 -38.87
N ALA A 524 -34.29 9.53 -40.14
CA ALA A 524 -33.54 8.33 -40.52
C ALA A 524 -32.14 8.24 -39.88
N VAL A 525 -31.45 9.37 -39.71
CA VAL A 525 -30.12 9.44 -39.06
C VAL A 525 -30.26 9.16 -37.57
N VAL A 526 -31.29 9.73 -36.93
CA VAL A 526 -31.55 9.55 -35.50
C VAL A 526 -31.95 8.10 -35.19
N LEU A 527 -32.82 7.49 -36.00
CA LEU A 527 -33.21 6.08 -35.87
C LEU A 527 -32.01 5.12 -36.01
N ALA A 528 -31.14 5.35 -36.99
CA ALA A 528 -29.92 4.56 -37.16
C ALA A 528 -29.00 4.67 -35.94
N LYS A 529 -28.81 5.89 -35.41
CA LYS A 529 -27.93 6.17 -34.27
C LYS A 529 -28.47 5.66 -32.93
N LEU A 530 -29.80 5.63 -32.74
CA LEU A 530 -30.44 4.93 -31.61
C LEU A 530 -30.24 3.41 -31.70
N THR A 531 -30.36 2.84 -32.91
CA THR A 531 -30.14 1.41 -33.15
C THR A 531 -28.67 1.02 -32.90
N GLU A 532 -27.72 1.85 -33.34
CA GLU A 532 -26.27 1.69 -33.09
C GLU A 532 -25.95 1.64 -31.58
N LEU A 533 -26.62 2.47 -30.78
CA LEU A 533 -26.50 2.47 -29.31
C LEU A 533 -27.14 1.23 -28.65
N LYS A 534 -27.75 0.32 -29.41
CA LYS A 534 -28.60 -0.79 -28.91
C LYS A 534 -29.80 -0.29 -28.08
N LEU A 535 -30.48 0.74 -28.60
CA LEU A 535 -31.79 1.19 -28.12
C LEU A 535 -32.87 0.83 -29.14
N VAL A 536 -34.11 0.70 -28.69
CA VAL A 536 -35.25 0.34 -29.55
C VAL A 536 -35.97 1.63 -29.94
N PRO A 537 -35.84 2.13 -31.18
CA PRO A 537 -36.65 3.26 -31.61
C PRO A 537 -38.12 2.84 -31.73
N ALA A 538 -39.01 3.55 -31.03
CA ALA A 538 -40.45 3.41 -31.21
C ALA A 538 -40.91 4.09 -32.51
N ALA A 539 -42.15 3.82 -32.93
CA ALA A 539 -42.75 4.42 -34.11
C ALA A 539 -42.70 5.97 -34.01
N PRO A 540 -42.22 6.69 -35.04
CA PRO A 540 -42.14 8.14 -34.99
C PRO A 540 -43.52 8.80 -34.83
N VAL A 541 -43.61 9.77 -33.93
CA VAL A 541 -44.82 10.57 -33.70
C VAL A 541 -44.65 11.93 -34.39
N GLU A 542 -45.59 12.29 -35.25
CA GLU A 542 -45.47 13.51 -36.05
C GLU A 542 -46.19 14.73 -35.40
N GLU A 543 -45.44 15.75 -35.03
CA GLU A 543 -45.92 17.01 -34.41
C GLU A 543 -45.68 18.21 -35.34
N PHE A 544 -46.46 19.30 -35.21
CA PHE A 544 -46.17 20.56 -35.91
C PHE A 544 -45.09 21.35 -35.16
N ASN A 545 -44.23 22.05 -35.90
CA ASN A 545 -43.19 22.90 -35.31
C ASN A 545 -42.87 24.07 -36.26
N GLU A 546 -42.82 25.29 -35.73
CA GLU A 546 -42.60 26.51 -36.55
C GLU A 546 -41.13 26.72 -36.94
N THR A 547 -40.16 26.13 -36.22
CA THR A 547 -38.71 26.36 -36.42
C THR A 547 -37.95 25.19 -37.02
N ILE A 548 -38.36 23.95 -36.73
CA ILE A 548 -37.65 22.72 -37.15
C ILE A 548 -38.18 22.23 -38.50
N VAL A 549 -37.25 21.98 -39.43
CA VAL A 549 -37.56 21.57 -40.81
C VAL A 549 -38.37 20.28 -40.84
N LYS A 550 -39.36 20.21 -41.74
CA LYS A 550 -40.19 19.02 -41.92
C LYS A 550 -39.32 17.76 -42.16
N GLY A 551 -39.54 16.72 -41.37
CA GLY A 551 -38.78 15.46 -41.40
C GLY A 551 -37.60 15.38 -40.41
N ASN A 552 -37.27 16.49 -39.73
CA ASN A 552 -36.28 16.51 -38.66
C ASN A 552 -36.92 16.23 -37.28
N VAL A 553 -36.11 15.76 -36.34
CA VAL A 553 -36.53 15.43 -34.97
C VAL A 553 -36.66 16.69 -34.11
N ILE A 554 -37.84 16.86 -33.51
CA ILE A 554 -38.16 17.94 -32.56
C ILE A 554 -37.61 17.63 -31.17
N ARG A 555 -37.91 16.42 -30.68
CA ARG A 555 -37.61 15.95 -29.32
C ARG A 555 -37.60 14.43 -29.28
N LEU A 556 -37.00 13.89 -28.22
CA LEU A 556 -37.00 12.46 -27.89
C LEU A 556 -37.68 12.26 -26.53
N ASP A 557 -38.26 11.09 -26.32
CA ASP A 557 -38.74 10.62 -25.02
C ASP A 557 -38.29 9.16 -24.78
N PRO A 558 -37.36 8.88 -23.85
CA PRO A 558 -36.72 9.82 -22.92
C PRO A 558 -35.87 10.90 -23.61
N ALA A 559 -35.71 12.04 -22.92
CA ALA A 559 -35.01 13.21 -23.46
C ALA A 559 -33.52 12.96 -23.72
N THR A 560 -32.92 13.74 -24.61
CA THR A 560 -31.46 13.74 -24.82
C THR A 560 -30.71 14.06 -23.52
N GLY A 561 -29.58 13.38 -23.30
CA GLY A 561 -28.79 13.44 -22.07
C GLY A 561 -29.23 12.43 -21.01
N THR A 562 -30.42 11.84 -21.14
CA THR A 562 -30.91 10.80 -20.21
C THR A 562 -30.12 9.50 -20.39
N GLN A 563 -29.74 8.88 -19.27
CA GLN A 563 -29.24 7.52 -19.23
C GLN A 563 -30.41 6.55 -19.08
N VAL A 564 -30.46 5.53 -19.92
CA VAL A 564 -31.55 4.55 -20.02
C VAL A 564 -30.98 3.13 -20.07
N PRO A 565 -31.73 2.10 -19.63
CA PRO A 565 -31.32 0.71 -19.79
C PRO A 565 -31.07 0.35 -21.26
N ARG A 566 -30.19 -0.62 -21.51
CA ARG A 566 -30.04 -1.21 -22.85
C ARG A 566 -31.39 -1.77 -23.33
N ASP A 567 -31.64 -1.68 -24.63
CA ASP A 567 -32.88 -2.10 -25.29
C ASP A 567 -34.15 -1.32 -24.86
N SER A 568 -34.02 -0.19 -24.13
CA SER A 568 -35.17 0.67 -23.81
C SER A 568 -35.81 1.27 -25.07
N ALA A 569 -37.14 1.43 -25.05
CA ALA A 569 -37.88 2.14 -26.08
C ALA A 569 -37.60 3.66 -26.02
N VAL A 570 -37.29 4.27 -27.18
CA VAL A 570 -37.14 5.73 -27.33
C VAL A 570 -38.12 6.22 -28.39
N THR A 571 -39.04 7.09 -28.01
CA THR A 571 -40.02 7.72 -28.90
C THR A 571 -39.40 8.93 -29.59
N VAL A 572 -39.52 8.97 -30.92
CA VAL A 572 -38.96 10.05 -31.75
C VAL A 572 -40.09 10.95 -32.23
N PHE A 573 -40.05 12.23 -31.89
CA PHE A 573 -41.05 13.21 -32.33
C PHE A 573 -40.51 13.99 -33.54
N VAL A 574 -41.24 13.99 -34.65
CA VAL A 574 -40.77 14.46 -35.97
C VAL A 574 -41.62 15.65 -36.43
N SER A 575 -40.96 16.66 -37.00
CA SER A 575 -41.62 17.86 -37.51
C SER A 575 -42.42 17.58 -38.79
N LYS A 576 -43.70 17.96 -38.77
CA LYS A 576 -44.56 18.14 -39.95
C LYS A 576 -44.27 19.44 -40.71
N GLY A 577 -43.42 20.31 -40.15
CA GLY A 577 -43.31 21.73 -40.50
C GLY A 577 -44.30 22.59 -39.71
N PRO A 578 -44.42 23.88 -40.05
CA PRO A 578 -45.34 24.81 -39.39
C PRO A 578 -46.81 24.37 -39.50
N GLU A 579 -47.61 24.65 -38.48
CA GLU A 579 -49.04 24.36 -38.49
C GLU A 579 -49.76 25.19 -39.58
N PRO A 580 -50.54 24.57 -40.48
CA PRO A 580 -51.30 25.30 -41.50
C PRO A 580 -52.39 26.19 -40.88
N LYS A 581 -52.33 27.49 -41.15
CA LYS A 581 -53.32 28.48 -40.69
C LYS A 581 -54.36 28.72 -41.81
N PRO A 582 -55.62 29.07 -41.50
CA PRO A 582 -56.61 29.43 -42.51
C PRO A 582 -56.34 30.84 -43.05
N ILE A 583 -56.46 31.04 -44.37
CA ILE A 583 -56.39 32.38 -44.95
C ILE A 583 -57.54 33.25 -44.39
N PRO A 584 -57.25 34.42 -43.79
CA PRO A 584 -58.25 35.27 -43.17
C PRO A 584 -59.26 35.82 -44.19
N ASN A 585 -60.46 36.19 -43.74
CA ASN A 585 -61.42 36.87 -44.61
C ASN A 585 -60.99 38.32 -44.85
N LEU A 586 -60.63 38.63 -46.10
CA LEU A 586 -60.20 39.96 -46.55
C LEU A 586 -61.27 40.72 -47.34
N PHE A 587 -62.47 40.16 -47.49
CA PHE A 587 -63.54 40.78 -48.29
C PHE A 587 -63.88 42.19 -47.78
N GLY A 588 -63.94 43.17 -48.69
CA GLY A 588 -64.28 44.57 -48.39
C GLY A 588 -63.15 45.43 -47.81
N PHE A 589 -61.99 44.86 -47.46
CA PHE A 589 -60.82 45.64 -47.06
C PHE A 589 -60.13 46.28 -48.27
N THR A 590 -59.39 47.38 -48.06
CA THR A 590 -58.47 47.91 -49.08
C THR A 590 -57.23 47.02 -49.22
N VAL A 591 -56.52 47.08 -50.35
CA VAL A 591 -55.29 46.29 -50.60
C VAL A 591 -54.27 46.47 -49.47
N LEU A 592 -54.11 47.70 -48.94
CA LEU A 592 -53.19 47.98 -47.83
C LEU A 592 -53.62 47.30 -46.50
N GLN A 593 -54.92 47.34 -46.18
CA GLN A 593 -55.47 46.68 -44.99
C GLN A 593 -55.43 45.15 -45.12
N ALA A 594 -55.73 44.62 -46.30
CA ALA A 594 -55.63 43.20 -46.63
C ALA A 594 -54.18 42.70 -46.51
N ALA A 595 -53.22 43.46 -47.03
CA ALA A 595 -51.79 43.17 -46.89
C ALA A 595 -51.31 43.19 -45.43
N ALA A 596 -51.84 44.09 -44.59
CA ALA A 596 -51.55 44.10 -43.16
C ALA A 596 -52.10 42.85 -42.46
N LYS A 597 -53.37 42.48 -42.74
CA LYS A 597 -54.03 41.29 -42.17
C LYS A 597 -53.42 39.97 -42.61
N LEU A 598 -52.90 39.86 -43.83
CA LEU A 598 -52.16 38.69 -44.28
C LEU A 598 -50.87 38.52 -43.46
N ARG A 599 -50.08 39.59 -43.30
CA ARG A 599 -48.86 39.55 -42.49
C ARG A 599 -49.13 39.25 -41.01
N GLU A 600 -50.19 39.82 -40.44
CA GLU A 600 -50.68 39.53 -39.08
C GLU A 600 -51.05 38.04 -38.92
N ALA A 601 -51.66 37.42 -39.93
CA ALA A 601 -51.96 36.00 -39.97
C ALA A 601 -50.75 35.09 -40.32
N GLY A 602 -49.56 35.68 -40.57
CA GLY A 602 -48.34 34.96 -40.90
C GLY A 602 -48.20 34.57 -42.38
N PHE A 603 -48.93 35.21 -43.30
CA PHE A 603 -48.85 34.99 -44.75
C PHE A 603 -48.09 36.10 -45.46
N ASP A 604 -47.40 35.73 -46.54
CA ASP A 604 -46.77 36.68 -47.44
C ASP A 604 -47.80 37.25 -48.42
N VAL A 605 -47.62 38.50 -48.80
CA VAL A 605 -48.48 39.16 -49.78
C VAL A 605 -47.97 38.80 -51.18
N GLY A 606 -48.85 38.16 -51.96
CA GLY A 606 -48.60 37.81 -53.36
C GLY A 606 -48.90 38.97 -54.32
N ASP A 607 -49.21 38.63 -55.57
CA ASP A 607 -49.54 39.61 -56.61
C ASP A 607 -50.96 40.17 -56.41
N THR A 608 -51.14 41.45 -56.75
CA THR A 608 -52.47 42.09 -56.74
C THR A 608 -53.04 42.11 -58.16
N LYS A 609 -54.18 41.45 -58.35
CA LYS A 609 -54.89 41.36 -59.64
C LYS A 609 -56.10 42.32 -59.60
N GLY A 610 -56.13 43.29 -60.51
CA GLY A 610 -57.14 44.36 -60.58
C GLY A 610 -56.59 45.74 -60.18
N ALA A 611 -57.47 46.67 -59.82
CA ALA A 611 -57.09 48.06 -59.51
C ALA A 611 -56.79 48.25 -58.01
N ALA A 612 -55.61 48.81 -57.69
CA ALA A 612 -55.09 48.89 -56.32
C ALA A 612 -55.84 49.86 -55.38
N ASP A 613 -56.67 50.74 -55.93
CA ASP A 613 -57.55 51.67 -55.22
C ASP A 613 -58.88 51.04 -54.76
N ARG A 614 -59.14 49.78 -55.14
CA ARG A 614 -60.41 49.09 -54.89
C ARG A 614 -60.36 48.10 -53.71
N GLN A 615 -61.55 47.71 -53.27
CA GLN A 615 -61.71 46.70 -52.22
C GLN A 615 -61.45 45.28 -52.75
N VAL A 616 -60.94 44.43 -51.86
CA VAL A 616 -60.70 43.01 -52.12
C VAL A 616 -62.03 42.25 -52.23
N GLN A 617 -62.18 41.49 -53.32
CA GLN A 617 -63.34 40.62 -53.58
C GLN A 617 -63.02 39.14 -53.36
N ALA A 618 -61.77 38.73 -53.59
CA ALA A 618 -61.31 37.36 -53.38
C ALA A 618 -59.81 37.32 -53.09
N THR A 619 -59.33 36.15 -52.67
CA THR A 619 -57.90 35.82 -52.55
C THR A 619 -57.62 34.54 -53.35
N ASP A 620 -56.37 34.37 -53.77
CA ASP A 620 -55.87 33.10 -54.28
C ASP A 620 -54.59 32.71 -53.52
N PRO A 621 -54.60 31.66 -52.68
CA PRO A 621 -55.71 30.72 -52.43
C PRO A 621 -56.92 31.36 -51.72
N PRO A 622 -58.12 30.74 -51.80
CA PRO A 622 -59.35 31.35 -51.28
C PRO A 622 -59.40 31.44 -49.76
N VAL A 623 -60.23 32.36 -49.24
CA VAL A 623 -60.54 32.51 -47.82
C VAL A 623 -60.88 31.18 -47.16
N GLY A 624 -60.32 30.94 -45.97
CA GLY A 624 -60.49 29.70 -45.22
C GLY A 624 -59.64 28.52 -45.71
N ALA A 625 -58.93 28.62 -46.84
CA ALA A 625 -57.98 27.59 -47.24
C ALA A 625 -56.82 27.49 -46.24
N LEU A 626 -56.52 26.28 -45.79
CA LEU A 626 -55.37 26.03 -44.91
C LEU A 626 -54.07 26.10 -45.71
N ARG A 627 -53.13 26.95 -45.27
CA ARG A 627 -51.80 27.11 -45.86
C ARG A 627 -50.75 27.28 -44.76
N VAL A 628 -49.52 26.87 -45.03
CA VAL A 628 -48.41 27.10 -44.10
C VAL A 628 -48.09 28.60 -44.04
N PRO A 629 -47.73 29.16 -42.87
CA PRO A 629 -47.14 30.49 -42.77
C PRO A 629 -46.01 30.71 -43.77
N GLY A 630 -45.87 31.94 -44.27
CA GLY A 630 -44.97 32.29 -45.39
C GLY A 630 -45.48 31.91 -46.78
N THR A 631 -46.66 31.28 -46.91
CA THR A 631 -47.30 31.12 -48.23
C THR A 631 -47.71 32.49 -48.77
N LYS A 632 -47.39 32.77 -50.04
CA LYS A 632 -47.89 33.95 -50.74
C LYS A 632 -49.38 33.82 -51.03
N VAL A 633 -50.15 34.87 -50.73
CA VAL A 633 -51.57 34.97 -51.04
C VAL A 633 -51.80 36.16 -51.98
N ASP A 634 -52.27 35.89 -53.18
CA ASP A 634 -52.63 36.90 -54.17
C ASP A 634 -53.94 37.59 -53.78
N ILE A 635 -54.01 38.90 -54.03
CA ILE A 635 -55.16 39.75 -53.70
C ILE A 635 -55.94 40.05 -54.99
N ILE A 636 -57.23 39.73 -55.03
CA ILE A 636 -58.09 39.96 -56.19
C ILE A 636 -59.08 41.09 -55.88
N THR A 637 -59.01 42.15 -56.69
CA THR A 637 -59.87 43.36 -56.60
C THR A 637 -60.78 43.46 -57.83
N SER A 638 -61.82 44.31 -57.75
CA SER A 638 -62.79 44.40 -58.84
C SER A 638 -62.22 45.05 -60.12
N THR A 639 -62.49 44.45 -61.28
CA THR A 639 -61.90 44.82 -62.58
C THR A 639 -62.74 45.77 -63.44
N ARG A 640 -63.89 46.26 -62.96
CA ARG A 640 -64.75 47.24 -63.67
C ARG A 640 -65.02 48.46 -62.81
#